data_AF-A0A8S0Q0P9-F1
#
_entry.id   AF-A0A8S0Q0P9-F1
#
_cell.length_a   1.000
_cell.length_b   1.000
_cell.length_c   1.000
_cell.angle_alpha   90.00
_cell.angle_beta   90.00
_cell.angle_gamma   90.00
#
_symmetry.space_group_name_H-M   'P 1'
#
loop_
_entity.id
_entity.type
_entity.pdbx_description
1 polymer ?
#
loop_
_entity_poly.entity_id
_entity_poly.type
_entity_poly.pdbx_seq_one_letter_code
_entity_poly.pdbx_strand_id
1 'polypeptide(L)'
;MVRKRRTELPGGGESSESQETRGGRGGAQNPPEQQLPQQGAGRWGPQRGGYGGRGGGGRIPPQPHHGASPEYQQGQGSQQYQRGPPPQRRGGIAIGRGSVAPAGGPSRPPAPELHQAMQAPYQATVTTTPVPYGSPAGTYVEAGSSSQSPEPTPSEVTEQIEQLGIQSEAAPSQAMQPASSKSMRFPLRPGKGSSGTKCVVKANHFFAELPDKDLHQYDVSITPEVTSRGVNRAVMAQLVKLYRESHLGKRLPAYDGRKSLYTAGPLPFVSKEFRIMLIDEEDGPGGTRREREFRVVIKLAARADLHHLGMFLQGRQADAPQEALQVLDIVLRELPTSRYCPVGRSFYSPNLGRRQPLGEGLESWRGFYQSIRPTQMGLSLNIDMSSTAFIEPLPVIDFVAQLLNREVSARPLSDADRVKIKKALRGVRVEVTHRGNMRRKYRISGLTSQTTRELTFPVDEGGTMKYVVEYFQETYGFVIQHTQWPCLQVGNQQRPNYLPMEVCKIVEGQRYSKRLNERQITALLKVTCQRPYERERDILQTVHHNVYAEDPYAKEFGIKISEKLAQVEARILPAPWLKYHDSGREKDCLPQVGQWNMMNKRMVNGGTINNWICINFARNVQDSMARTFCHELAQMCITSGMAVNPEPLLPVVSGRPDQVERVLKSRFHDVMTKLHPHGKDLDLLIVILPDNNGSLYGTKG
;
A
#
# COMPACT_ATOMS: atom_id res chain seq x y z
N MET A 1 10.47 -55.37 -16.90
CA MET A 1 11.53 -56.30 -16.45
C MET A 1 12.92 -55.67 -16.67
N VAL A 2 13.94 -56.07 -15.89
CA VAL A 2 15.38 -56.36 -16.23
C VAL A 2 15.81 -56.05 -17.69
N ARG A 3 16.92 -55.40 -18.11
CA ARG A 3 18.23 -54.83 -17.61
C ARG A 3 18.52 -53.50 -18.38
N LYS A 4 19.46 -52.57 -18.12
CA LYS A 4 20.69 -52.37 -17.28
C LYS A 4 22.07 -52.71 -17.93
N ARG A 5 23.00 -51.70 -17.95
CA ARG A 5 24.42 -51.58 -18.48
C ARG A 5 24.52 -50.70 -19.76
N ARG A 6 25.41 -49.72 -19.97
CA ARG A 6 26.62 -49.12 -19.28
C ARG A 6 28.01 -49.76 -19.51
N THR A 7 28.88 -49.02 -20.23
CA THR A 7 30.37 -48.92 -20.24
C THR A 7 30.75 -47.71 -21.17
N GLU A 8 31.77 -46.84 -21.04
CA GLU A 8 32.96 -46.63 -20.15
C GLU A 8 34.23 -47.44 -20.51
N LEU A 9 35.48 -46.91 -20.52
CA LEU A 9 36.05 -45.56 -20.20
C LEU A 9 37.33 -45.24 -21.08
N PRO A 10 38.54 -44.86 -20.60
CA PRO A 10 39.03 -43.46 -20.38
C PRO A 10 40.38 -43.04 -21.06
N GLY A 11 40.79 -41.77 -20.87
CA GLY A 11 42.20 -41.34 -20.65
C GLY A 11 42.87 -40.45 -21.75
N GLY A 12 43.80 -39.52 -21.45
CA GLY A 12 44.20 -38.91 -20.15
C GLY A 12 45.68 -38.47 -20.04
N GLY A 13 45.96 -37.20 -19.69
CA GLY A 13 47.30 -36.62 -19.40
C GLY A 13 48.11 -36.15 -20.62
N GLU A 14 49.15 -35.28 -20.56
CA GLU A 14 49.78 -34.42 -19.51
C GLU A 14 50.57 -33.30 -20.26
N SER A 15 50.55 -32.00 -19.88
CA SER A 15 51.42 -31.26 -18.91
C SER A 15 52.92 -31.18 -19.33
N SER A 16 53.70 -30.07 -19.25
CA SER A 16 53.56 -28.70 -18.69
C SER A 16 54.55 -27.68 -19.33
N GLU A 17 54.32 -26.36 -19.12
CA GLU A 17 55.28 -25.25 -18.82
C GLU A 17 56.60 -25.01 -19.64
N SER A 18 57.22 -23.81 -19.70
CA SER A 18 56.83 -22.40 -19.46
C SER A 18 57.94 -21.43 -19.94
N GLN A 19 57.64 -20.15 -20.22
CA GLN A 19 58.52 -18.99 -19.91
C GLN A 19 57.84 -17.62 -20.14
N GLU A 20 58.41 -16.56 -19.55
CA GLU A 20 57.91 -15.17 -19.49
C GLU A 20 58.68 -14.22 -20.46
N THR A 21 58.47 -12.89 -20.59
CA THR A 21 57.55 -11.89 -19.97
C THR A 21 57.31 -10.69 -20.93
N ARG A 22 56.24 -9.89 -20.69
CA ARG A 22 56.07 -8.44 -20.99
C ARG A 22 56.55 -7.84 -22.35
N GLY A 23 55.60 -7.45 -23.21
CA GLY A 23 54.80 -6.22 -22.98
C GLY A 23 55.01 -4.98 -23.87
N GLY A 24 54.01 -4.68 -24.72
CA GLY A 24 53.41 -3.33 -24.75
C GLY A 24 53.28 -2.59 -26.10
N ARG A 25 52.28 -1.68 -26.11
CA ARG A 25 51.91 -0.68 -27.14
C ARG A 25 51.33 -1.22 -28.46
N GLY A 26 50.61 -0.34 -29.16
CA GLY A 26 49.99 -0.56 -30.46
C GLY A 26 49.95 0.72 -31.28
N GLY A 27 49.37 0.64 -32.49
CA GLY A 27 49.21 1.75 -33.44
C GLY A 27 48.16 1.40 -34.49
N ALA A 28 47.76 2.35 -35.33
CA ALA A 28 46.68 2.19 -36.30
C ALA A 28 47.09 2.71 -37.69
N GLN A 29 46.46 2.19 -38.76
CA GLN A 29 46.02 2.92 -39.98
C GLN A 29 45.62 1.95 -41.13
N ASN A 30 44.58 2.33 -41.89
CA ASN A 30 44.26 1.88 -43.26
C ASN A 30 44.94 2.88 -44.25
N PRO A 31 44.80 2.86 -45.62
CA PRO A 31 43.95 2.08 -46.56
C PRO A 31 44.82 1.58 -47.79
N PRO A 32 44.46 1.65 -49.12
CA PRO A 32 43.19 1.74 -49.87
C PRO A 32 43.04 0.81 -51.14
N GLU A 33 41.85 0.84 -51.77
CA GLU A 33 41.54 0.67 -53.23
C GLU A 33 41.87 -0.67 -53.96
N GLN A 34 41.26 -1.08 -55.10
CA GLN A 34 40.25 -0.55 -56.07
C GLN A 34 39.47 -1.77 -56.69
N GLN A 35 38.61 -1.81 -57.74
CA GLN A 35 38.06 -0.89 -58.77
C GLN A 35 36.60 -1.29 -59.18
N LEU A 36 36.22 -1.30 -60.48
CA LEU A 36 34.86 -1.49 -61.08
C LEU A 36 34.96 -2.17 -62.48
N PRO A 37 33.86 -2.72 -63.08
CA PRO A 37 32.90 -1.97 -63.93
C PRO A 37 31.40 -2.25 -63.56
N GLN A 38 30.38 -1.41 -63.76
CA GLN A 38 29.86 -0.66 -64.94
C GLN A 38 29.22 -1.56 -66.03
N GLN A 39 28.00 -1.32 -66.59
CA GLN A 39 26.90 -0.35 -66.30
C GLN A 39 25.56 -1.14 -66.08
N GLY A 40 24.30 -0.79 -66.41
CA GLY A 40 23.59 0.33 -67.08
C GLY A 40 22.46 -0.18 -68.01
N ALA A 41 21.30 0.46 -68.25
CA ALA A 41 20.59 1.57 -67.59
C ALA A 41 19.10 1.62 -68.09
N GLY A 42 18.15 2.28 -67.39
CA GLY A 42 16.74 2.42 -67.82
C GLY A 42 15.89 3.34 -66.91
N ARG A 43 14.91 4.08 -67.46
CA ARG A 43 14.30 5.29 -66.83
C ARG A 43 12.77 5.30 -66.94
N TRP A 44 12.04 5.75 -65.89
CA TRP A 44 10.82 6.57 -65.97
C TRP A 44 10.38 7.12 -64.59
N GLY A 45 9.67 8.25 -64.59
CA GLY A 45 9.02 8.95 -63.47
C GLY A 45 8.26 10.16 -64.03
N PRO A 46 7.18 10.67 -63.40
CA PRO A 46 7.30 11.75 -62.40
C PRO A 46 6.18 11.64 -61.31
N GLN A 47 5.71 12.64 -60.53
CA GLN A 47 6.03 14.06 -60.31
C GLN A 47 5.57 14.51 -58.90
N ARG A 48 6.09 15.63 -58.38
CA ARG A 48 5.35 16.56 -57.48
C ARG A 48 5.92 17.97 -57.62
N GLY A 49 5.07 18.99 -57.68
CA GLY A 49 5.45 20.42 -57.74
C GLY A 49 4.89 21.21 -56.56
N GLY A 50 5.29 22.48 -56.43
CA GLY A 50 4.78 23.39 -55.39
C GLY A 50 5.21 24.84 -55.56
N TYR A 51 4.42 25.75 -54.97
CA TYR A 51 4.60 27.19 -54.76
C TYR A 51 3.77 27.55 -53.51
N GLY A 52 4.02 28.58 -52.71
CA GLY A 52 5.10 29.58 -52.61
C GLY A 52 4.92 30.33 -51.27
N GLY A 53 5.88 31.13 -50.78
CA GLY A 53 5.87 31.61 -49.37
C GLY A 53 6.25 33.08 -49.10
N ARG A 54 5.96 33.53 -47.86
CA ARG A 54 6.38 34.74 -47.11
C ARG A 54 6.12 34.48 -45.61
N GLY A 55 6.81 35.04 -44.61
CA GLY A 55 8.04 35.84 -44.57
C GLY A 55 8.27 36.46 -43.16
N GLY A 56 9.50 36.38 -42.61
CA GLY A 56 9.86 36.82 -41.23
C GLY A 56 9.57 35.77 -40.14
N GLY A 57 10.32 35.61 -39.03
CA GLY A 57 11.48 36.34 -38.48
C GLY A 57 11.18 36.83 -37.04
N GLY A 58 12.02 36.68 -36.00
CA GLY A 58 13.32 35.99 -35.84
C GLY A 58 13.92 36.24 -34.43
N ARG A 59 15.13 35.67 -34.17
CA ARG A 59 15.97 35.79 -32.95
C ARG A 59 15.66 34.91 -31.71
N ILE A 60 16.70 34.18 -31.28
CA ILE A 60 16.95 33.65 -29.94
C ILE A 60 18.20 34.37 -29.40
N PRO A 61 18.28 34.70 -28.10
CA PRO A 61 19.54 34.70 -27.36
C PRO A 61 19.47 33.89 -26.03
N PRO A 62 20.60 33.64 -25.32
CA PRO A 62 20.76 32.43 -24.50
C PRO A 62 20.95 32.64 -22.98
N GLN A 63 21.26 31.55 -22.27
CA GLN A 63 21.70 31.51 -20.87
C GLN A 63 23.06 32.21 -20.63
N PRO A 64 23.33 32.61 -19.37
CA PRO A 64 24.69 32.61 -18.81
C PRO A 64 24.83 31.72 -17.55
N HIS A 65 26.09 31.56 -17.11
CA HIS A 65 26.51 30.86 -15.88
C HIS A 65 27.40 31.82 -15.03
N HIS A 66 27.62 31.48 -13.75
CA HIS A 66 28.43 32.22 -12.76
C HIS A 66 27.87 33.60 -12.34
N GLY A 67 28.18 34.14 -11.15
CA GLY A 67 28.83 33.54 -9.98
C GLY A 67 29.34 34.56 -8.95
N ALA A 68 29.32 34.17 -7.66
CA ALA A 68 29.93 34.85 -6.49
C ALA A 68 29.39 36.24 -6.04
N SER A 69 29.61 36.53 -4.75
CA SER A 69 29.25 37.78 -4.04
C SER A 69 30.32 38.89 -4.20
N PRO A 70 30.06 40.12 -3.71
CA PRO A 70 30.55 40.43 -2.36
C PRO A 70 29.61 41.30 -1.49
N GLU A 71 29.87 41.32 -0.18
CA GLU A 71 29.39 42.35 0.75
C GLU A 71 30.36 43.56 0.76
N TYR A 72 29.90 44.77 1.12
CA TYR A 72 30.62 45.68 2.03
C TYR A 72 29.78 46.89 2.51
N GLN A 73 29.66 47.00 3.84
CA GLN A 73 29.47 48.15 4.75
C GLN A 73 28.94 49.55 4.34
N GLN A 74 28.01 50.04 5.19
CA GLN A 74 27.90 51.39 5.82
C GLN A 74 27.54 52.66 4.99
N GLY A 75 26.64 53.49 5.57
CA GLY A 75 26.35 54.88 5.15
C GLY A 75 25.13 55.47 5.90
N GLN A 76 25.29 56.62 6.58
CA GLN A 76 24.29 57.23 7.48
C GLN A 76 23.32 58.22 6.76
N GLY A 77 22.21 58.59 7.42
CA GLY A 77 21.42 59.81 7.09
C GLY A 77 19.88 59.63 7.06
N SER A 78 19.15 59.49 8.17
CA SER A 78 18.73 60.52 9.16
C SER A 78 17.78 61.63 8.67
N GLN A 79 16.50 61.60 9.09
CA GLN A 79 15.69 62.79 9.44
C GLN A 79 14.46 62.43 10.30
N GLN A 80 13.92 63.42 11.03
CA GLN A 80 12.78 63.33 11.98
C GLN A 80 11.51 63.91 11.29
N TYR A 81 10.25 63.86 11.77
CA TYR A 81 9.60 63.84 13.10
C TYR A 81 8.29 62.97 13.04
N GLN A 82 7.35 62.83 14.00
CA GLN A 82 6.94 63.60 15.19
C GLN A 82 6.14 62.72 16.22
N ARG A 83 5.74 63.26 17.39
CA ARG A 83 4.95 62.60 18.47
C ARG A 83 3.47 62.37 18.01
N GLY A 84 2.67 61.38 18.44
CA GLY A 84 2.26 60.91 19.80
C GLY A 84 0.78 61.34 20.09
N PRO A 85 0.02 60.90 21.13
CA PRO A 85 0.21 59.88 22.20
C PRO A 85 -0.97 58.84 22.29
N PRO A 86 -1.09 57.98 23.34
CA PRO A 86 -2.14 56.92 23.45
C PRO A 86 -3.16 57.09 24.62
N PRO A 87 -4.23 56.26 24.69
CA PRO A 87 -5.09 56.09 25.89
C PRO A 87 -4.64 54.95 26.83
N GLN A 88 -5.17 54.91 28.07
CA GLN A 88 -4.68 54.06 29.17
C GLN A 88 -5.72 53.11 29.82
N ARG A 89 -5.16 52.13 30.54
CA ARG A 89 -5.73 51.21 31.56
C ARG A 89 -7.00 51.66 32.33
N ARG A 90 -7.96 50.74 32.47
CA ARG A 90 -8.49 50.14 33.73
C ARG A 90 -9.65 49.18 33.38
N GLY A 91 -10.01 48.16 34.17
CA GLY A 91 -9.46 47.61 35.40
C GLY A 91 -9.93 46.15 35.56
N GLY A 92 -9.61 45.46 36.66
CA GLY A 92 -9.98 44.05 36.87
C GLY A 92 -10.54 43.76 38.26
N ILE A 93 -11.19 42.60 38.40
CA ILE A 93 -11.65 41.94 39.63
C ILE A 93 -11.35 40.43 39.48
N ALA A 94 -11.23 39.70 40.59
CA ALA A 94 -10.90 38.28 40.64
C ALA A 94 -11.91 37.47 41.48
N ILE A 95 -11.60 36.18 41.72
CA ILE A 95 -12.31 35.17 42.53
C ILE A 95 -13.34 34.34 41.75
N GLY A 96 -13.19 33.00 41.83
CA GLY A 96 -14.11 32.00 41.28
C GLY A 96 -13.47 30.61 41.21
N ARG A 97 -13.72 29.75 42.21
CA ARG A 97 -13.34 28.31 42.16
C ARG A 97 -14.39 27.52 41.35
N GLY A 98 -13.96 26.50 40.61
CA GLY A 98 -14.89 25.51 40.03
C GLY A 98 -14.21 24.47 39.15
N SER A 99 -14.11 23.23 39.63
CA SER A 99 -13.61 22.09 38.85
C SER A 99 -14.76 21.38 38.14
N VAL A 100 -14.76 21.34 36.80
CA VAL A 100 -15.63 20.44 36.02
C VAL A 100 -14.85 19.92 34.81
N ALA A 101 -14.90 18.61 34.55
CA ALA A 101 -14.34 17.99 33.37
C ALA A 101 -15.46 17.59 32.38
N PRO A 102 -15.29 17.78 31.06
CA PRO A 102 -16.19 17.20 30.07
C PRO A 102 -15.75 15.79 29.69
N ALA A 103 -16.71 14.85 29.69
CA ALA A 103 -16.50 13.46 29.27
C ALA A 103 -16.34 13.33 27.73
N GLY A 104 -15.81 12.20 27.28
CA GLY A 104 -15.60 11.93 25.84
C GLY A 104 -16.87 11.48 25.11
N GLY A 105 -17.10 12.01 23.90
CA GLY A 105 -18.05 11.46 22.94
C GLY A 105 -17.45 10.29 22.13
N PRO A 106 -18.27 9.39 21.57
CA PRO A 106 -17.81 8.21 20.84
C PRO A 106 -17.08 8.55 19.53
N SER A 107 -16.06 7.76 19.19
CA SER A 107 -15.27 7.97 17.97
C SER A 107 -15.96 7.37 16.73
N ARG A 108 -16.31 8.24 15.78
CA ARG A 108 -16.92 7.88 14.50
C ARG A 108 -15.97 6.98 13.67
N PRO A 109 -16.44 5.85 13.11
CA PRO A 109 -15.62 5.01 12.23
C PRO A 109 -15.29 5.74 10.91
N PRO A 110 -14.05 5.61 10.39
CA PRO A 110 -13.68 6.16 9.09
C PRO A 110 -14.28 5.33 7.94
N ALA A 111 -14.65 6.01 6.85
CA ALA A 111 -15.10 5.35 5.63
C ALA A 111 -13.94 4.63 4.91
N PRO A 112 -14.18 3.51 4.20
CA PRO A 112 -13.14 2.76 3.50
C PRO A 112 -12.62 3.50 2.26
N GLU A 113 -11.31 3.47 2.05
CA GLU A 113 -10.64 4.09 0.90
C GLU A 113 -10.61 3.12 -0.30
N LEU A 114 -10.86 3.62 -1.52
CA LEU A 114 -10.73 2.84 -2.75
C LEU A 114 -9.26 2.62 -3.16
N HIS A 115 -9.06 1.60 -4.00
CA HIS A 115 -7.80 1.22 -4.68
C HIS A 115 -6.80 0.35 -3.90
N GLN A 116 -7.26 -0.83 -3.45
CA GLN A 116 -6.53 -2.07 -3.76
C GLN A 116 -7.54 -3.21 -3.96
N ALA A 117 -7.39 -3.98 -5.05
CA ALA A 117 -8.33 -5.05 -5.40
C ALA A 117 -8.10 -6.31 -4.56
N MET A 118 -8.61 -6.30 -3.33
CA MET A 118 -8.72 -7.49 -2.49
C MET A 118 -10.13 -8.07 -2.59
N GLN A 119 -10.24 -9.40 -2.74
CA GLN A 119 -11.51 -10.11 -2.70
C GLN A 119 -12.08 -10.00 -1.28
N ALA A 120 -13.31 -9.50 -1.15
CA ALA A 120 -13.99 -9.40 0.14
C ALA A 120 -14.43 -10.78 0.64
N PRO A 121 -14.38 -11.05 1.96
CA PRO A 121 -15.07 -12.20 2.54
C PRO A 121 -16.59 -11.99 2.46
N TYR A 122 -17.34 -13.06 2.21
CA TYR A 122 -18.80 -13.00 2.12
C TYR A 122 -19.44 -12.69 3.48
N GLN A 123 -20.42 -11.79 3.48
CA GLN A 123 -21.46 -11.70 4.52
C GLN A 123 -22.82 -11.99 3.87
N ALA A 124 -23.69 -12.71 4.57
CA ALA A 124 -25.00 -13.11 4.04
C ALA A 124 -25.96 -11.90 3.99
N THR A 125 -26.62 -11.71 2.85
CA THR A 125 -27.66 -10.70 2.67
C THR A 125 -29.03 -11.30 3.01
N VAL A 126 -29.76 -10.65 3.93
CA VAL A 126 -31.17 -10.97 4.17
C VAL A 126 -31.97 -10.56 2.95
N THR A 127 -32.86 -11.44 2.47
CA THR A 127 -33.67 -11.21 1.27
C THR A 127 -35.02 -10.61 1.66
N THR A 128 -35.38 -9.47 1.07
CA THR A 128 -36.74 -8.93 1.11
C THR A 128 -37.42 -9.13 -0.26
N THR A 129 -38.67 -9.57 -0.24
CA THR A 129 -39.47 -9.89 -1.43
C THR A 129 -40.27 -8.68 -1.93
N PRO A 130 -40.42 -8.46 -3.25
CA PRO A 130 -41.28 -7.41 -3.81
C PRO A 130 -42.76 -7.81 -3.80
N VAL A 131 -43.66 -6.82 -3.77
CA VAL A 131 -45.12 -6.97 -3.94
C VAL A 131 -45.62 -5.86 -4.89
N PRO A 132 -46.62 -6.09 -5.78
CA PRO A 132 -46.98 -5.15 -6.85
C PRO A 132 -48.07 -4.12 -6.49
N TYR A 133 -48.36 -3.25 -7.46
CA TYR A 133 -49.32 -2.13 -7.41
C TYR A 133 -50.74 -2.46 -6.88
N GLY A 134 -51.33 -1.49 -6.16
CA GLY A 134 -52.76 -1.44 -5.83
C GLY A 134 -53.19 -0.05 -5.32
N SER A 135 -54.39 0.40 -5.71
CA SER A 135 -55.08 1.64 -5.29
C SER A 135 -56.55 1.54 -5.77
N PRO A 136 -57.53 2.32 -5.25
CA PRO A 136 -57.41 3.52 -4.41
C PRO A 136 -58.36 3.56 -3.17
N ALA A 137 -58.38 4.73 -2.51
CA ALA A 137 -59.45 5.31 -1.67
C ALA A 137 -59.70 4.74 -0.25
N GLY A 138 -60.00 5.67 0.68
CA GLY A 138 -60.35 5.41 2.09
C GLY A 138 -59.89 6.56 3.00
N THR A 139 -60.82 7.20 3.72
CA THR A 139 -60.57 8.37 4.59
C THR A 139 -60.42 8.01 6.08
N TYR A 140 -59.95 9.00 6.86
CA TYR A 140 -60.19 9.26 8.30
C TYR A 140 -59.02 9.11 9.32
N VAL A 141 -58.52 10.28 9.74
CA VAL A 141 -58.48 10.80 11.14
C VAL A 141 -57.70 10.06 12.26
N GLU A 142 -56.58 10.71 12.64
CA GLU A 142 -56.02 10.94 14.01
C GLU A 142 -55.52 9.81 14.95
N ALA A 143 -54.83 10.30 16.00
CA ALA A 143 -54.50 9.68 17.29
C ALA A 143 -53.43 8.56 17.34
N GLY A 144 -52.19 8.97 17.65
CA GLY A 144 -51.18 8.09 18.25
C GLY A 144 -50.72 8.64 19.61
N SER A 145 -50.60 7.78 20.63
CA SER A 145 -50.03 8.15 21.94
C SER A 145 -49.55 6.92 22.74
N SER A 146 -48.34 7.00 23.31
CA SER A 146 -47.76 6.10 24.32
C SER A 146 -47.54 4.62 23.89
N SER A 147 -46.65 3.80 24.49
CA SER A 147 -45.84 3.93 25.72
C SER A 147 -44.43 3.31 25.56
N GLN A 148 -43.54 3.65 26.50
CA GLN A 148 -42.31 2.92 26.90
C GLN A 148 -42.70 1.61 27.66
N SER A 149 -41.89 0.58 27.99
CA SER A 149 -40.48 0.11 27.84
C SER A 149 -40.45 -1.36 28.40
N PRO A 150 -39.35 -2.04 28.82
CA PRO A 150 -37.89 -1.93 28.58
C PRO A 150 -37.23 -3.26 28.08
N GLU A 151 -35.89 -3.32 28.01
CA GLU A 151 -35.09 -4.55 27.85
C GLU A 151 -34.84 -5.31 29.17
N PRO A 152 -34.50 -6.61 29.12
CA PRO A 152 -33.62 -7.26 30.08
C PRO A 152 -32.36 -7.90 29.44
N THR A 153 -31.32 -8.11 30.26
CA THR A 153 -29.98 -8.60 29.88
C THR A 153 -29.78 -10.13 30.03
N PRO A 154 -28.72 -10.73 29.45
CA PRO A 154 -28.60 -12.19 29.34
C PRO A 154 -27.79 -12.87 30.47
N SER A 155 -28.26 -14.04 30.91
CA SER A 155 -27.52 -15.12 31.59
C SER A 155 -28.36 -16.40 31.58
N GLU A 156 -27.74 -17.56 31.84
CA GLU A 156 -28.36 -18.91 31.81
C GLU A 156 -28.80 -19.33 30.38
N VAL A 157 -28.52 -20.53 29.86
CA VAL A 157 -28.36 -21.86 30.47
C VAL A 157 -27.04 -22.51 30.02
N THR A 158 -26.35 -23.22 30.92
CA THR A 158 -25.18 -24.06 30.59
C THR A 158 -25.28 -25.41 31.29
N GLU A 159 -26.13 -26.31 30.79
CA GLU A 159 -26.26 -27.69 31.30
C GLU A 159 -26.84 -28.61 30.23
N GLN A 160 -26.77 -29.94 30.44
CA GLN A 160 -27.11 -31.02 29.49
C GLN A 160 -26.03 -31.37 28.44
N ILE A 161 -24.82 -31.69 28.91
CA ILE A 161 -24.02 -32.80 28.35
C ILE A 161 -23.93 -33.87 29.43
N GLU A 162 -24.67 -34.97 29.28
CA GLU A 162 -24.30 -36.36 29.65
C GLU A 162 -25.53 -37.28 29.64
N GLN A 163 -25.56 -38.24 28.69
CA GLN A 163 -26.16 -39.56 28.89
C GLN A 163 -25.84 -40.50 27.72
N LEU A 164 -25.06 -41.56 28.01
CA LEU A 164 -25.02 -42.87 27.32
C LEU A 164 -24.57 -42.89 25.83
N GLY A 165 -23.83 -43.88 25.34
CA GLY A 165 -23.18 -45.04 25.97
C GLY A 165 -22.36 -45.80 24.91
N ILE A 166 -21.32 -46.56 25.31
CA ILE A 166 -20.39 -47.23 24.36
C ILE A 166 -20.85 -48.64 24.00
N GLN A 167 -20.85 -48.97 22.70
CA GLN A 167 -20.71 -50.34 22.19
C GLN A 167 -20.11 -50.32 20.76
N SER A 168 -19.72 -51.48 20.23
CA SER A 168 -18.57 -51.62 19.30
C SER A 168 -18.85 -52.37 17.99
N GLU A 169 -17.94 -52.16 17.02
CA GLU A 169 -17.71 -52.92 15.78
C GLU A 169 -18.82 -53.03 14.72
N ALA A 170 -18.62 -52.34 13.58
CA ALA A 170 -18.43 -52.96 12.27
C ALA A 170 -18.02 -51.91 11.22
N ALA A 171 -17.23 -52.30 10.22
CA ALA A 171 -17.06 -51.50 9.00
C ALA A 171 -18.19 -51.81 8.02
N PRO A 172 -18.69 -50.80 7.27
CA PRO A 172 -18.45 -50.90 5.83
C PRO A 172 -18.15 -49.57 5.12
N SER A 173 -17.45 -49.71 3.98
CA SER A 173 -17.56 -48.94 2.73
C SER A 173 -17.57 -47.41 2.74
N GLN A 174 -16.68 -46.85 1.91
CA GLN A 174 -16.69 -45.44 1.53
C GLN A 174 -18.01 -45.02 0.88
N ALA A 175 -18.66 -44.01 1.45
CA ALA A 175 -19.64 -43.18 0.75
C ALA A 175 -19.23 -41.71 0.93
N MET A 176 -19.05 -40.99 -0.17
CA MET A 176 -18.81 -39.54 -0.13
C MET A 176 -20.01 -38.84 0.49
N GLN A 177 -19.82 -38.06 1.56
CA GLN A 177 -20.91 -37.23 2.07
C GLN A 177 -21.35 -36.25 0.97
N PRO A 178 -22.67 -36.12 0.70
CA PRO A 178 -23.14 -35.27 -0.38
C PRO A 178 -22.85 -33.80 -0.07
N ALA A 179 -22.02 -33.17 -0.90
CA ALA A 179 -21.69 -31.75 -0.77
C ALA A 179 -22.98 -30.90 -0.78
N SER A 180 -23.09 -29.97 0.17
CA SER A 180 -24.31 -29.19 0.42
C SER A 180 -24.91 -28.59 -0.86
N SER A 181 -26.17 -28.93 -1.12
CA SER A 181 -26.92 -28.60 -2.34
C SER A 181 -27.23 -27.11 -2.53
N LYS A 182 -26.73 -26.24 -1.64
CA LYS A 182 -26.88 -24.77 -1.68
C LYS A 182 -25.59 -24.03 -2.06
N SER A 183 -24.60 -24.71 -2.62
CA SER A 183 -23.43 -24.06 -3.22
C SER A 183 -23.83 -23.25 -4.47
N MET A 184 -23.63 -21.93 -4.45
CA MET A 184 -23.80 -21.09 -5.64
C MET A 184 -22.76 -21.44 -6.70
N ARG A 185 -23.16 -22.23 -7.70
CA ARG A 185 -22.33 -22.54 -8.87
C ARG A 185 -22.30 -21.34 -9.81
N PHE A 186 -21.11 -20.80 -10.05
CA PHE A 186 -20.91 -19.81 -11.11
C PHE A 186 -21.19 -20.43 -12.49
N PRO A 187 -21.77 -19.67 -13.44
CA PRO A 187 -22.00 -20.17 -14.79
C PRO A 187 -20.67 -20.48 -15.50
N LEU A 188 -20.64 -21.60 -16.23
CA LEU A 188 -19.50 -21.96 -17.06
C LEU A 188 -19.32 -20.92 -18.18
N ARG A 189 -18.07 -20.70 -18.61
CA ARG A 189 -17.76 -19.80 -19.73
C ARG A 189 -18.39 -20.36 -21.02
N PRO A 190 -19.34 -19.67 -21.68
CA PRO A 190 -20.03 -20.21 -22.86
C PRO A 190 -19.16 -20.26 -24.12
N GLY A 191 -18.03 -19.55 -24.16
CA GLY A 191 -17.09 -19.58 -25.27
C GLY A 191 -15.95 -18.56 -25.15
N LYS A 192 -15.16 -18.41 -26.22
CA LYS A 192 -14.20 -17.32 -26.41
C LYS A 192 -14.80 -16.27 -27.34
N GLY A 193 -14.54 -14.99 -27.08
CA GLY A 193 -15.05 -13.89 -27.93
C GLY A 193 -14.39 -13.84 -29.31
N SER A 194 -15.19 -13.66 -30.35
CA SER A 194 -14.77 -13.63 -31.76
C SER A 194 -14.68 -12.21 -32.37
N SER A 195 -15.27 -11.21 -31.72
CA SER A 195 -15.36 -9.83 -32.24
C SER A 195 -14.07 -9.02 -32.06
N GLY A 196 -13.87 -8.01 -32.90
CA GLY A 196 -12.72 -7.08 -32.84
C GLY A 196 -11.42 -7.64 -33.42
N THR A 197 -10.41 -6.78 -33.54
CA THR A 197 -9.12 -7.07 -34.19
C THR A 197 -8.21 -7.87 -33.26
N LYS A 198 -7.65 -8.99 -33.75
CA LYS A 198 -6.68 -9.80 -32.98
C LYS A 198 -5.41 -9.01 -32.67
N CYS A 199 -4.85 -9.21 -31.48
CA CYS A 199 -3.52 -8.75 -31.10
C CYS A 199 -2.87 -9.76 -30.13
N VAL A 200 -1.55 -9.65 -29.91
CA VAL A 200 -0.84 -10.41 -28.88
C VAL A 200 -0.51 -9.46 -27.74
N VAL A 201 -0.85 -9.85 -26.51
CA VAL A 201 -0.47 -9.14 -25.28
C VAL A 201 0.42 -10.02 -24.42
N LYS A 202 1.32 -9.40 -23.65
CA LYS A 202 2.08 -10.07 -22.59
C LYS A 202 1.31 -9.89 -21.27
N ALA A 203 1.12 -10.97 -20.53
CA ALA A 203 0.65 -10.94 -19.16
C ALA A 203 1.82 -11.13 -18.19
N ASN A 204 1.75 -10.51 -17.01
CA ASN A 204 2.71 -10.68 -15.91
C ASN A 204 2.53 -12.01 -15.15
N HIS A 205 2.24 -13.06 -15.92
CA HIS A 205 2.09 -14.44 -15.51
C HIS A 205 3.23 -15.24 -16.10
N PHE A 206 3.87 -16.05 -15.27
CA PHE A 206 4.96 -16.94 -15.62
C PHE A 206 4.43 -18.37 -15.51
N PHE A 207 4.49 -19.15 -16.59
CA PHE A 207 3.97 -20.52 -16.58
C PHE A 207 4.65 -21.37 -15.49
N ALA A 208 3.86 -22.13 -14.74
CA ALA A 208 4.34 -23.02 -13.69
C ALA A 208 3.97 -24.45 -14.05
N GLU A 209 4.96 -25.35 -14.06
CA GLU A 209 4.70 -26.78 -14.19
C GLU A 209 4.05 -27.32 -12.90
N LEU A 210 3.03 -28.15 -13.06
CA LEU A 210 2.43 -28.88 -11.94
C LEU A 210 3.43 -29.95 -11.45
N PRO A 211 3.74 -30.04 -10.15
CA PRO A 211 4.74 -30.98 -9.67
C PRO A 211 4.27 -32.43 -9.72
N ASP A 212 5.18 -33.33 -10.08
CA ASP A 212 4.96 -34.79 -10.12
C ASP A 212 5.33 -35.45 -8.77
N LYS A 213 4.78 -34.92 -7.66
CA LYS A 213 5.08 -35.36 -6.29
C LYS A 213 3.87 -35.22 -5.35
N ASP A 214 3.60 -36.24 -4.55
CA ASP A 214 2.51 -36.23 -3.56
C ASP A 214 2.71 -35.19 -2.46
N LEU A 215 1.87 -34.16 -2.42
CA LEU A 215 1.96 -33.12 -1.39
C LEU A 215 1.26 -33.56 -0.10
N HIS A 216 2.01 -33.54 1.01
CA HIS A 216 1.50 -33.93 2.32
C HIS A 216 1.48 -32.73 3.26
N GLN A 217 0.36 -32.53 3.97
CA GLN A 217 0.14 -31.50 4.98
C GLN A 217 0.21 -32.10 6.39
N TYR A 218 0.97 -31.43 7.26
CA TYR A 218 1.12 -31.74 8.66
C TYR A 218 0.72 -30.54 9.51
N ASP A 219 -0.03 -30.80 10.58
CA ASP A 219 -0.30 -29.84 11.63
C ASP A 219 0.91 -29.75 12.57
N VAL A 220 1.23 -28.51 12.96
CA VAL A 220 2.34 -28.17 13.85
C VAL A 220 1.79 -27.51 15.11
N SER A 221 2.20 -28.02 16.27
CA SER A 221 1.99 -27.36 17.57
C SER A 221 3.34 -27.07 18.22
N ILE A 222 3.56 -25.81 18.60
CA ILE A 222 4.75 -25.36 19.33
C ILE A 222 4.33 -25.01 20.76
N THR A 223 5.00 -25.58 21.76
CA THR A 223 4.87 -25.24 23.18
C THR A 223 6.22 -24.69 23.69
N PRO A 224 6.26 -23.57 24.44
CA PRO A 224 5.15 -22.65 24.72
C PRO A 224 4.61 -21.96 23.45
N GLU A 225 3.36 -21.46 23.49
CA GLU A 225 2.78 -20.78 22.32
C GLU A 225 3.52 -19.47 22.04
N VAL A 226 3.84 -19.24 20.75
CA VAL A 226 4.55 -18.04 20.30
C VAL A 226 3.78 -17.34 19.18
N THR A 227 3.37 -16.11 19.46
CA THR A 227 2.63 -15.22 18.55
C THR A 227 3.50 -14.69 17.39
N SER A 228 4.83 -14.74 17.53
CA SER A 228 5.78 -14.27 16.52
C SER A 228 6.06 -15.34 15.46
N ARG A 229 5.48 -15.15 14.26
CA ARG A 229 5.77 -16.01 13.08
C ARG A 229 7.26 -16.15 12.78
N GLY A 230 8.07 -15.12 13.07
CA GLY A 230 9.51 -15.14 12.85
C GLY A 230 10.22 -16.13 13.78
N VAL A 231 9.85 -16.16 15.06
CA VAL A 231 10.37 -17.14 16.02
C VAL A 231 9.88 -18.55 15.67
N ASN A 232 8.61 -18.71 15.29
CA ASN A 232 8.08 -19.99 14.83
C ASN A 232 8.87 -20.55 13.63
N ARG A 233 9.24 -19.69 12.66
CA ARG A 233 10.11 -20.07 11.53
C ARG A 233 11.53 -20.38 11.97
N ALA A 234 12.11 -19.65 12.93
CA ALA A 234 13.44 -19.95 13.47
C ALA A 234 13.48 -21.33 14.19
N VAL A 235 12.47 -21.63 15.01
CA VAL A 235 12.28 -22.95 15.64
C VAL A 235 12.17 -24.05 14.59
N MET A 236 11.38 -23.86 13.54
CA MET A 236 11.24 -24.85 12.46
C MET A 236 12.53 -25.00 11.63
N ALA A 237 13.26 -23.91 11.35
CA ALA A 237 14.54 -23.96 10.66
C ALA A 237 15.59 -24.74 11.46
N GLN A 238 15.63 -24.56 12.79
CA GLN A 238 16.49 -25.34 13.69
C GLN A 238 16.06 -26.81 13.76
N LEU A 239 14.75 -27.11 13.73
CA LEU A 239 14.23 -28.48 13.62
C LEU A 239 14.70 -29.16 12.34
N VAL A 240 14.57 -28.51 11.18
CA VAL A 240 15.08 -29.02 9.91
C VAL A 240 16.59 -29.21 9.96
N LYS A 241 17.35 -28.23 10.49
CA LYS A 241 18.82 -28.32 10.61
C LYS A 241 19.28 -29.54 11.44
N LEU A 242 18.60 -29.85 12.54
CA LEU A 242 18.94 -30.97 13.43
C LEU A 242 18.42 -32.32 12.93
N TYR A 243 17.23 -32.36 12.32
CA TYR A 243 16.49 -33.60 12.12
C TYR A 243 16.17 -33.97 10.67
N ARG A 244 16.61 -33.17 9.67
CA ARG A 244 16.39 -33.45 8.24
C ARG A 244 16.85 -34.85 7.84
N GLU A 245 18.12 -35.17 8.08
CA GLU A 245 18.73 -36.44 7.65
C GLU A 245 18.21 -37.64 8.45
N SER A 246 17.92 -37.45 9.75
CA SER A 246 17.58 -38.54 10.68
C SER A 246 16.09 -38.88 10.74
N HIS A 247 15.21 -37.87 10.73
CA HIS A 247 13.79 -38.05 11.03
C HIS A 247 12.83 -37.47 9.98
N LEU A 248 13.24 -36.48 9.18
CA LEU A 248 12.38 -35.97 8.10
C LEU A 248 12.51 -36.79 6.79
N GLY A 249 13.35 -37.83 6.80
CA GLY A 249 13.63 -38.62 5.60
C GLY A 249 14.33 -37.81 4.51
N LYS A 250 15.28 -36.95 4.90
CA LYS A 250 16.05 -36.00 4.06
C LYS A 250 15.22 -34.88 3.40
N ARG A 251 13.91 -34.82 3.64
CA ARG A 251 13.01 -33.82 3.05
C ARG A 251 13.23 -32.40 3.58
N LEU A 252 12.90 -31.43 2.75
CA LEU A 252 12.93 -30.00 3.07
C LEU A 252 11.50 -29.45 3.17
N PRO A 253 10.90 -29.39 4.37
CA PRO A 253 9.52 -28.96 4.51
C PRO A 253 9.36 -27.44 4.36
N ALA A 254 8.27 -27.00 3.73
CA ALA A 254 7.85 -25.60 3.72
C ALA A 254 6.85 -25.32 4.86
N TYR A 255 6.87 -24.14 5.47
CA TYR A 255 6.09 -23.85 6.69
C TYR A 255 5.30 -22.55 6.57
N ASP A 256 4.05 -22.48 7.03
CA ASP A 256 3.28 -21.23 7.01
C ASP A 256 3.77 -20.20 8.06
N GLY A 257 4.43 -20.68 9.13
CA GLY A 257 4.88 -19.88 10.27
C GLY A 257 3.90 -19.85 11.45
N ARG A 258 2.88 -20.71 11.47
CA ARG A 258 1.87 -20.80 12.54
C ARG A 258 1.56 -22.24 12.95
N LYS A 259 1.03 -23.05 12.02
CA LYS A 259 0.40 -24.35 12.28
C LYS A 259 0.46 -25.34 11.13
N SER A 260 0.86 -24.96 9.91
CA SER A 260 0.78 -25.86 8.75
C SER A 260 2.14 -26.01 8.07
N LEU A 261 2.61 -27.25 8.02
CA LEU A 261 3.88 -27.69 7.43
C LEU A 261 3.59 -28.61 6.25
N TYR A 262 4.37 -28.51 5.18
CA TYR A 262 4.13 -29.25 3.94
C TYR A 262 5.40 -29.96 3.48
N THR A 263 5.26 -31.12 2.84
CA THR A 263 6.39 -31.91 2.28
C THR A 263 6.05 -32.55 0.94
N ALA A 264 7.11 -32.79 0.16
CA ALA A 264 7.06 -33.58 -1.06
C ALA A 264 7.24 -35.08 -0.73
N GLY A 265 6.13 -35.80 -0.66
CA GLY A 265 6.03 -37.16 -0.15
C GLY A 265 6.00 -37.24 1.40
N PRO A 266 5.63 -38.40 1.97
CA PRO A 266 5.35 -38.52 3.40
C PRO A 266 6.62 -38.55 4.26
N LEU A 267 6.60 -37.82 5.38
CA LEU A 267 7.52 -38.01 6.50
C LEU A 267 7.44 -39.46 7.02
N PRO A 268 8.53 -40.04 7.57
CA PRO A 268 8.57 -41.43 8.05
C PRO A 268 7.87 -41.62 9.41
N PHE A 269 6.86 -40.82 9.72
CA PHE A 269 6.02 -40.90 10.92
C PHE A 269 4.64 -40.26 10.67
N VAL A 270 3.61 -40.76 11.36
CA VAL A 270 2.26 -40.16 11.36
C VAL A 270 2.17 -39.03 12.38
N SER A 271 2.84 -39.16 13.53
CA SER A 271 3.01 -38.09 14.51
C SER A 271 4.36 -38.25 15.21
N LYS A 272 5.05 -37.14 15.49
CA LYS A 272 6.28 -37.14 16.29
C LYS A 272 6.48 -35.82 17.03
N GLU A 273 6.99 -35.94 18.26
CA GLU A 273 7.47 -34.82 19.08
C GLU A 273 8.99 -34.60 18.87
N PHE A 274 9.40 -33.34 18.82
CA PHE A 274 10.78 -32.87 18.77
C PHE A 274 11.01 -31.84 19.86
N ARG A 275 12.19 -31.87 20.48
CA ARG A 275 12.68 -30.81 21.37
C ARG A 275 13.69 -29.97 20.63
N ILE A 276 13.49 -28.65 20.65
CA ILE A 276 14.26 -27.65 19.92
C ILE A 276 14.77 -26.61 20.91
N MET A 277 16.08 -26.63 21.16
CA MET A 277 16.75 -25.51 21.83
C MET A 277 16.96 -24.40 20.80
N LEU A 278 16.24 -23.29 20.97
CA LEU A 278 16.55 -22.05 20.28
C LEU A 278 17.36 -21.16 21.23
N ILE A 279 18.57 -20.81 20.82
CA ILE A 279 19.36 -19.79 21.50
C ILE A 279 18.78 -18.43 21.09
N ASP A 280 18.30 -17.65 22.05
CA ASP A 280 17.92 -16.26 21.78
C ASP A 280 19.17 -15.42 21.50
N GLU A 281 19.41 -15.13 20.23
CA GLU A 281 20.29 -14.04 19.79
C GLU A 281 19.62 -12.68 20.08
N GLU A 282 19.55 -12.31 21.37
CA GLU A 282 19.67 -10.88 21.70
C GLU A 282 21.12 -10.48 21.43
N ASP A 283 21.31 -9.47 20.57
CA ASP A 283 22.59 -9.17 19.93
C ASP A 283 23.69 -8.68 20.90
N GLY A 284 24.38 -9.59 21.59
CA GLY A 284 25.68 -9.32 22.21
C GLY A 284 26.12 -10.27 23.34
N PRO A 285 27.43 -10.41 23.60
CA PRO A 285 27.94 -11.12 24.77
C PRO A 285 27.67 -10.29 26.04
N GLY A 286 27.11 -10.93 27.08
CA GLY A 286 26.83 -10.29 28.38
C GLY A 286 25.36 -10.34 28.81
N GLY A 287 24.43 -10.61 27.89
CA GLY A 287 23.16 -11.22 28.27
C GLY A 287 23.41 -12.70 28.63
N THR A 288 22.77 -13.22 29.68
CA THR A 288 22.70 -14.67 29.85
C THR A 288 22.00 -15.27 28.64
N ARG A 289 22.63 -16.22 27.95
CA ARG A 289 22.03 -16.92 26.80
C ARG A 289 20.76 -17.60 27.28
N ARG A 290 19.60 -17.01 26.95
CA ARG A 290 18.30 -17.60 27.23
C ARG A 290 18.01 -18.63 26.17
N GLU A 291 18.57 -19.81 26.38
CA GLU A 291 18.18 -21.00 25.63
C GLU A 291 16.72 -21.30 25.97
N ARG A 292 15.87 -21.32 24.95
CA ARG A 292 14.45 -21.63 25.09
C ARG A 292 14.20 -23.01 24.48
N GLU A 293 13.83 -23.97 25.33
CA GLU A 293 13.30 -25.25 24.87
C GLU A 293 11.91 -25.03 24.28
N PHE A 294 11.75 -25.43 23.02
CA PHE A 294 10.46 -25.51 22.35
C PHE A 294 10.15 -26.98 22.05
N ARG A 295 9.01 -27.44 22.56
CA ARG A 295 8.42 -28.72 22.17
C ARG A 295 7.62 -28.50 20.89
N VAL A 296 8.00 -29.18 19.82
CA VAL A 296 7.34 -29.12 18.51
C VAL A 296 6.74 -30.48 18.20
N VAL A 297 5.42 -30.55 18.08
CA VAL A 297 4.69 -31.75 17.63
C VAL A 297 4.31 -31.56 16.17
N ILE A 298 4.65 -32.53 15.33
CA ILE A 298 4.30 -32.58 13.90
C ILE A 298 3.40 -33.80 13.70
N LYS A 299 2.17 -33.62 13.20
CA LYS A 299 1.18 -34.68 12.98
C LYS A 299 0.63 -34.61 11.55
N LEU A 300 0.52 -35.74 10.85
CA LEU A 300 -0.11 -35.83 9.53
C LEU A 300 -1.58 -35.41 9.61
N ALA A 301 -1.98 -34.46 8.76
CA ALA A 301 -3.33 -33.92 8.71
C ALA A 301 -4.06 -34.30 7.41
N ALA A 302 -3.40 -34.14 6.26
CA ALA A 302 -4.00 -34.42 4.95
C ALA A 302 -2.93 -34.74 3.88
N ARG A 303 -3.37 -35.29 2.74
CA ARG A 303 -2.64 -35.33 1.46
C ARG A 303 -3.40 -34.43 0.49
N ALA A 304 -2.71 -33.47 -0.14
CA ALA A 304 -3.32 -32.56 -1.10
C ALA A 304 -3.32 -33.20 -2.49
N ASP A 305 -4.49 -33.25 -3.12
CA ASP A 305 -4.68 -33.94 -4.39
C ASP A 305 -4.26 -33.08 -5.59
N LEU A 306 -3.09 -33.41 -6.16
CA LEU A 306 -2.61 -32.82 -7.41
C LEU A 306 -3.28 -33.37 -8.67
N HIS A 307 -3.86 -34.58 -8.62
CA HIS A 307 -4.59 -35.14 -9.74
C HIS A 307 -5.91 -34.39 -9.94
N HIS A 308 -6.63 -34.09 -8.85
CA HIS A 308 -7.75 -33.14 -8.83
C HIS A 308 -7.32 -31.77 -9.38
N LEU A 309 -6.19 -31.20 -8.92
CA LEU A 309 -5.72 -29.92 -9.46
C LEU A 309 -5.42 -30.00 -10.98
N GLY A 310 -4.86 -31.11 -11.46
CA GLY A 310 -4.68 -31.39 -12.89
C GLY A 310 -6.00 -31.47 -13.66
N MET A 311 -7.01 -32.16 -13.14
CA MET A 311 -8.33 -32.26 -13.74
C MET A 311 -9.07 -30.91 -13.76
N PHE A 312 -8.97 -30.12 -12.70
CA PHE A 312 -9.49 -28.75 -12.64
C PHE A 312 -8.81 -27.83 -13.68
N LEU A 313 -7.47 -27.86 -13.78
CA LEU A 313 -6.73 -27.08 -14.78
C LEU A 313 -7.06 -27.48 -16.23
N GLN A 314 -7.43 -28.74 -16.45
CA GLN A 314 -7.93 -29.24 -17.75
C GLN A 314 -9.42 -28.93 -17.99
N GLY A 315 -10.13 -28.32 -17.03
CA GLY A 315 -11.58 -28.05 -17.11
C GLY A 315 -12.46 -29.30 -17.02
N ARG A 316 -11.92 -30.44 -16.56
CA ARG A 316 -12.66 -31.70 -16.36
C ARG A 316 -13.42 -31.72 -15.02
N GLN A 317 -12.98 -30.90 -14.06
CA GLN A 317 -13.70 -30.58 -12.82
C GLN A 317 -13.94 -29.07 -12.73
N ALA A 318 -15.00 -28.70 -12.00
CA ALA A 318 -15.40 -27.30 -11.80
C ALA A 318 -15.00 -26.75 -10.42
N ASP A 319 -14.78 -27.65 -9.46
CA ASP A 319 -14.26 -27.38 -8.14
C ASP A 319 -12.73 -27.27 -8.15
N ALA A 320 -12.20 -26.25 -7.47
CA ALA A 320 -10.79 -25.93 -7.46
C ALA A 320 -10.18 -26.31 -6.10
N PRO A 321 -9.27 -27.29 -6.00
CA PRO A 321 -8.68 -27.69 -4.72
C PRO A 321 -7.82 -26.56 -4.15
N GLN A 322 -8.35 -25.86 -3.14
CA GLN A 322 -7.70 -24.69 -2.54
C GLN A 322 -6.48 -25.11 -1.72
N GLU A 323 -6.51 -26.32 -1.17
CA GLU A 323 -5.47 -26.94 -0.35
C GLU A 323 -4.19 -27.07 -1.18
N ALA A 324 -4.29 -27.69 -2.36
CA ALA A 324 -3.17 -27.84 -3.29
C ALA A 324 -2.61 -26.48 -3.75
N LEU A 325 -3.49 -25.52 -4.11
CA LEU A 325 -3.07 -24.17 -4.47
C LEU A 325 -2.40 -23.42 -3.31
N GLN A 326 -2.87 -23.63 -2.07
CA GLN A 326 -2.29 -23.05 -0.86
C GLN A 326 -0.91 -23.66 -0.55
N VAL A 327 -0.70 -24.97 -0.73
CA VAL A 327 0.64 -25.57 -0.59
C VAL A 327 1.61 -24.91 -1.57
N LEU A 328 1.23 -24.80 -2.84
CA LEU A 328 2.08 -24.23 -3.90
C LEU A 328 2.37 -22.74 -3.68
N ASP A 329 1.42 -21.96 -3.16
CA ASP A 329 1.65 -20.56 -2.76
C ASP A 329 2.64 -20.47 -1.59
N ILE A 330 2.50 -21.33 -0.56
CA ILE A 330 3.37 -21.32 0.62
C ILE A 330 4.81 -21.74 0.25
N VAL A 331 4.98 -22.80 -0.53
CA VAL A 331 6.30 -23.30 -0.98
C VAL A 331 7.09 -22.22 -1.70
N LEU A 332 6.50 -21.59 -2.72
CA LEU A 332 7.17 -20.53 -3.51
C LEU A 332 7.40 -19.24 -2.71
N ARG A 333 6.83 -19.12 -1.51
CA ARG A 333 6.97 -17.96 -0.63
C ARG A 333 7.99 -18.17 0.49
N GLU A 334 8.48 -19.38 0.71
CA GLU A 334 9.43 -19.70 1.78
C GLU A 334 10.76 -18.95 1.59
N LEU A 335 11.39 -19.07 0.42
CA LEU A 335 12.65 -18.38 0.10
C LEU A 335 12.52 -16.83 0.01
N PRO A 336 11.49 -16.25 -0.64
CA PRO A 336 11.24 -14.81 -0.54
C PRO A 336 10.97 -14.29 0.89
N THR A 337 10.41 -15.11 1.78
CA THR A 337 10.14 -14.76 3.19
C THR A 337 11.42 -14.69 4.03
N SER A 338 12.49 -15.42 3.67
CA SER A 338 13.80 -15.27 4.32
C SER A 338 14.68 -14.18 3.69
N ARG A 339 14.50 -13.87 2.41
CA ARG A 339 15.30 -12.84 1.68
C ARG A 339 14.78 -11.41 1.84
N TYR A 340 13.49 -11.21 2.05
CA TYR A 340 12.83 -9.90 1.96
C TYR A 340 11.85 -9.66 3.12
N CYS A 341 11.35 -8.43 3.27
CA CYS A 341 10.32 -8.09 4.25
C CYS A 341 8.92 -8.48 3.72
N PRO A 342 8.22 -9.47 4.31
CA PRO A 342 6.92 -9.92 3.83
C PRO A 342 5.78 -9.02 4.36
N VAL A 343 4.96 -8.49 3.44
CA VAL A 343 3.79 -7.66 3.77
C VAL A 343 2.61 -8.13 2.91
N GLY A 344 1.66 -8.83 3.54
CA GLY A 344 0.55 -9.46 2.84
C GLY A 344 1.04 -10.53 1.86
N ARG A 345 0.68 -10.39 0.58
CA ARG A 345 1.22 -11.23 -0.51
C ARG A 345 2.47 -10.66 -1.19
N SER A 346 2.95 -9.48 -0.78
CA SER A 346 4.12 -8.83 -1.39
C SER A 346 5.38 -8.93 -0.53
N PHE A 347 6.53 -8.76 -1.17
CA PHE A 347 7.87 -8.80 -0.58
C PHE A 347 8.61 -7.50 -0.91
N TYR A 348 9.16 -6.82 0.10
CA TYR A 348 9.81 -5.51 -0.03
C TYR A 348 11.24 -5.54 0.50
N SER A 349 12.12 -4.72 -0.06
CA SER A 349 13.52 -4.61 0.35
C SER A 349 14.08 -3.23 0.01
N PRO A 350 14.98 -2.67 0.84
CA PRO A 350 15.67 -1.43 0.51
C PRO A 350 16.59 -1.55 -0.70
N ASN A 351 16.94 -2.79 -1.08
CA ASN A 351 17.88 -3.11 -2.15
C ASN A 351 17.18 -3.44 -3.49
N LEU A 352 15.86 -3.56 -3.53
CA LEU A 352 15.07 -3.85 -4.75
C LEU A 352 14.83 -2.57 -5.59
N GLY A 353 15.88 -1.79 -5.82
CA GLY A 353 15.83 -0.48 -6.48
C GLY A 353 16.45 0.61 -5.62
N ARG A 354 16.11 1.88 -5.90
CA ARG A 354 16.54 3.02 -5.08
C ARG A 354 15.49 3.34 -4.03
N ARG A 355 15.90 3.48 -2.77
CA ARG A 355 15.08 4.14 -1.73
C ARG A 355 14.75 5.56 -2.18
N GLN A 356 13.56 6.06 -1.83
CA GLN A 356 13.14 7.43 -2.12
C GLN A 356 12.43 8.01 -0.89
N PRO A 357 12.89 9.16 -0.34
CA PRO A 357 12.26 9.78 0.83
C PRO A 357 10.86 10.32 0.46
N LEU A 358 9.91 10.07 1.36
CA LEU A 358 8.55 10.62 1.34
C LEU A 358 8.42 11.80 2.33
N GLY A 359 9.37 11.94 3.26
CA GLY A 359 9.44 13.02 4.25
C GLY A 359 8.72 12.68 5.57
N GLU A 360 9.08 13.42 6.63
CA GLU A 360 8.74 13.11 8.03
C GLU A 360 9.35 11.77 8.53
N GLY A 361 10.57 11.43 8.08
CA GLY A 361 11.27 10.20 8.46
C GLY A 361 10.69 8.93 7.84
N LEU A 362 10.04 9.05 6.68
CA LEU A 362 9.45 7.94 5.93
C LEU A 362 10.08 7.84 4.55
N GLU A 363 10.47 6.63 4.16
CA GLU A 363 10.95 6.30 2.81
C GLU A 363 10.02 5.30 2.12
N SER A 364 10.02 5.30 0.79
CA SER A 364 9.38 4.23 0.02
C SER A 364 10.38 3.11 -0.24
N TRP A 365 9.96 1.87 0.05
CA TRP A 365 10.63 0.67 -0.42
C TRP A 365 9.87 0.09 -1.59
N ARG A 366 10.63 -0.39 -2.57
CA ARG A 366 10.13 -1.17 -3.69
C ARG A 366 10.14 -2.66 -3.34
N GLY A 367 9.32 -3.41 -4.07
CA GLY A 367 9.10 -4.82 -3.88
C GLY A 367 8.24 -5.40 -5.00
N PHE A 368 7.79 -6.63 -4.80
CA PHE A 368 6.92 -7.33 -5.74
C PHE A 368 5.78 -8.06 -5.04
N TYR A 369 4.62 -8.10 -5.68
CA TYR A 369 3.54 -9.03 -5.39
C TYR A 369 3.90 -10.42 -5.92
N GLN A 370 3.49 -11.47 -5.21
CA GLN A 370 3.59 -12.84 -5.68
C GLN A 370 2.33 -13.63 -5.29
N SER A 371 1.73 -14.34 -6.25
CA SER A 371 0.77 -15.41 -5.97
C SER A 371 0.75 -16.47 -7.06
N ILE A 372 0.63 -17.75 -6.69
CA ILE A 372 0.28 -18.80 -7.65
C ILE A 372 -1.21 -18.68 -8.05
N ARG A 373 -1.54 -18.93 -9.32
CA ARG A 373 -2.89 -18.82 -9.88
C ARG A 373 -3.17 -19.92 -10.92
N PRO A 374 -4.30 -20.64 -10.82
CA PRO A 374 -4.79 -21.48 -11.91
C PRO A 374 -5.34 -20.61 -13.06
N THR A 375 -5.10 -21.02 -14.30
CA THR A 375 -5.56 -20.31 -15.51
C THR A 375 -5.94 -21.30 -16.62
N GLN A 376 -6.56 -20.81 -17.70
CA GLN A 376 -6.82 -21.62 -18.90
C GLN A 376 -5.55 -22.04 -19.67
N MET A 377 -4.37 -21.56 -19.26
CA MET A 377 -3.06 -21.99 -19.79
C MET A 377 -2.36 -22.98 -18.85
N GLY A 378 -3.05 -23.49 -17.82
CA GLY A 378 -2.46 -24.24 -16.72
C GLY A 378 -2.12 -23.35 -15.52
N LEU A 379 -1.22 -23.83 -14.66
CA LEU A 379 -0.80 -23.10 -13.46
C LEU A 379 0.17 -21.95 -13.84
N SER A 380 0.13 -20.86 -13.09
CA SER A 380 1.00 -19.71 -13.33
C SER A 380 1.37 -18.97 -12.05
N LEU A 381 2.59 -18.44 -11.99
CA LEU A 381 3.05 -17.50 -10.98
C LEU A 381 2.79 -16.07 -11.47
N ASN A 382 1.93 -15.33 -10.78
CA ASN A 382 1.72 -13.91 -11.05
C ASN A 382 2.72 -13.09 -10.23
N ILE A 383 3.47 -12.19 -10.89
CA ILE A 383 4.44 -11.28 -10.29
C ILE A 383 4.13 -9.85 -10.77
N ASP A 384 4.07 -8.87 -9.87
CA ASP A 384 3.90 -7.46 -10.23
C ASP A 384 4.70 -6.53 -9.32
N MET A 385 5.12 -5.37 -9.82
CA MET A 385 5.89 -4.40 -9.02
C MET A 385 5.00 -3.64 -8.04
N SER A 386 5.48 -3.48 -6.81
CA SER A 386 4.80 -2.75 -5.75
C SER A 386 5.76 -1.85 -4.98
N SER A 387 5.25 -0.78 -4.40
CA SER A 387 5.98 0.08 -3.46
C SER A 387 5.10 0.44 -2.27
N THR A 388 5.67 0.55 -1.08
CA THR A 388 4.95 0.98 0.14
C THR A 388 5.89 1.79 1.04
N ALA A 389 5.31 2.62 1.90
CA ALA A 389 6.07 3.39 2.89
C ALA A 389 6.64 2.51 4.03
N PHE A 390 7.87 2.80 4.41
CA PHE A 390 8.61 2.29 5.56
C PHE A 390 9.13 3.46 6.38
N ILE A 391 9.42 3.23 7.65
CA ILE A 391 10.07 4.22 8.53
C ILE A 391 11.58 4.16 8.29
N GLU A 392 12.22 5.31 8.07
CA GLU A 392 13.66 5.40 7.84
C GLU A 392 14.45 4.91 9.08
N PRO A 393 15.54 4.13 8.91
CA PRO A 393 16.32 3.56 10.01
C PRO A 393 17.30 4.56 10.66
N LEU A 394 16.79 5.76 11.00
CA LEU A 394 17.56 6.90 11.52
C LEU A 394 17.81 6.79 13.04
N PRO A 395 18.81 7.50 13.57
CA PRO A 395 18.79 7.96 14.96
C PRO A 395 17.46 8.64 15.30
N VAL A 396 16.93 8.44 16.52
CA VAL A 396 15.61 8.96 16.89
C VAL A 396 15.59 10.49 16.93
N ILE A 397 16.72 11.13 17.27
CA ILE A 397 16.91 12.59 17.19
C ILE A 397 16.66 13.10 15.76
N ASP A 398 17.29 12.47 14.76
CA ASP A 398 17.20 12.88 13.35
C ASP A 398 15.80 12.63 12.79
N PHE A 399 15.17 11.52 13.17
CA PHE A 399 13.76 11.26 12.85
C PHE A 399 12.84 12.34 13.43
N VAL A 400 13.08 12.80 14.67
CA VAL A 400 12.32 13.89 15.28
C VAL A 400 12.58 15.22 14.55
N ALA A 401 13.82 15.52 14.17
CA ALA A 401 14.15 16.71 13.39
C ALA A 401 13.42 16.74 12.03
N GLN A 402 13.44 15.62 11.29
CA GLN A 402 12.66 15.47 10.06
C GLN A 402 11.14 15.59 10.30
N LEU A 403 10.61 14.94 11.34
CA LEU A 403 9.19 14.96 11.67
C LEU A 403 8.69 16.37 12.06
N LEU A 404 9.51 17.17 12.72
CA LEU A 404 9.18 18.56 13.06
C LEU A 404 9.53 19.56 11.95
N ASN A 405 10.27 19.14 10.92
CA ASN A 405 10.87 20.01 9.90
C ASN A 405 11.67 21.15 10.56
N ARG A 406 12.52 20.80 11.54
CA ARG A 406 13.29 21.74 12.36
C ARG A 406 14.63 21.12 12.74
N GLU A 407 15.67 21.94 12.78
CA GLU A 407 16.97 21.51 13.31
C GLU A 407 16.89 21.09 14.79
N VAL A 408 17.81 20.20 15.14
CA VAL A 408 18.04 19.75 16.51
C VAL A 408 18.56 20.92 17.34
N SER A 409 17.98 21.14 18.52
CA SER A 409 18.40 22.23 19.41
C SER A 409 18.12 21.91 20.87
N ALA A 410 18.92 22.50 21.75
CA ALA A 410 18.80 22.36 23.21
C ALA A 410 17.52 22.98 23.81
N ARG A 411 16.64 23.60 23.01
CA ARG A 411 15.36 24.15 23.48
C ARG A 411 14.37 23.01 23.79
N PRO A 412 13.55 23.13 24.85
CA PRO A 412 12.44 22.20 25.10
C PRO A 412 11.49 22.06 23.90
N LEU A 413 10.82 20.91 23.82
CA LEU A 413 9.79 20.64 22.81
C LEU A 413 8.43 21.19 23.28
N SER A 414 7.67 21.83 22.39
CA SER A 414 6.31 22.27 22.72
C SER A 414 5.37 21.07 22.90
N ASP A 415 4.27 21.22 23.62
CA ASP A 415 3.34 20.09 23.81
C ASP A 415 2.70 19.63 22.48
N ALA A 416 2.58 20.52 21.49
CA ALA A 416 2.20 20.16 20.12
C ALA A 416 3.26 19.25 19.46
N ASP A 417 4.55 19.59 19.56
CA ASP A 417 5.66 18.75 19.07
C ASP A 417 5.64 17.39 19.78
N ARG A 418 5.50 17.39 21.11
CA ARG A 418 5.50 16.18 21.94
C ARG A 418 4.33 15.26 21.59
N VAL A 419 3.14 15.80 21.31
CA VAL A 419 2.00 15.04 20.80
C VAL A 419 2.27 14.50 19.39
N LYS A 420 2.87 15.28 18.48
CA LYS A 420 3.24 14.81 17.13
C LYS A 420 4.23 13.63 17.20
N ILE A 421 5.31 13.77 17.98
CA ILE A 421 6.34 12.73 18.17
C ILE A 421 5.74 11.49 18.84
N LYS A 422 4.95 11.65 19.92
CA LYS A 422 4.27 10.54 20.59
C LYS A 422 3.32 9.79 19.65
N LYS A 423 2.61 10.50 18.77
CA LYS A 423 1.75 9.89 17.72
C LYS A 423 2.55 9.19 16.62
N ALA A 424 3.73 9.69 16.26
CA ALA A 424 4.60 9.07 15.28
C ALA A 424 5.26 7.79 15.81
N LEU A 425 6.03 7.90 16.90
CA LEU A 425 6.90 6.86 17.45
C LEU A 425 6.18 5.74 18.23
N ARG A 426 4.96 5.96 18.74
CA ARG A 426 4.25 4.92 19.51
C ARG A 426 4.06 3.65 18.68
N GLY A 427 4.56 2.54 19.21
CA GLY A 427 4.53 1.22 18.58
C GLY A 427 5.70 0.91 17.65
N VAL A 428 6.60 1.86 17.38
CA VAL A 428 7.84 1.67 16.60
C VAL A 428 8.88 0.94 17.45
N ARG A 429 9.75 0.15 16.81
CA ARG A 429 10.90 -0.50 17.45
C ARG A 429 12.18 0.32 17.26
N VAL A 430 12.99 0.39 18.30
CA VAL A 430 14.32 1.03 18.30
C VAL A 430 15.36 0.07 18.87
N GLU A 431 16.61 0.19 18.41
CA GLU A 431 17.78 -0.46 18.99
C GLU A 431 18.60 0.56 19.77
N VAL A 432 19.19 0.14 20.90
CA VAL A 432 20.06 1.01 21.69
C VAL A 432 21.48 1.11 21.12
N THR A 433 22.09 2.28 21.23
CA THR A 433 23.43 2.57 20.67
C THR A 433 24.52 2.73 21.74
N HIS A 434 24.15 3.01 23.00
CA HIS A 434 25.07 3.34 24.11
C HIS A 434 25.84 2.15 24.71
N ARG A 435 25.61 0.91 24.24
CA ARG A 435 26.21 -0.31 24.80
C ARG A 435 27.25 -0.96 23.88
N GLY A 436 27.96 -0.15 23.10
CA GLY A 436 28.96 -0.60 22.14
C GLY A 436 28.37 -1.55 21.09
N ASN A 437 28.72 -2.84 21.18
CA ASN A 437 28.24 -3.88 20.27
C ASN A 437 26.85 -4.43 20.64
N MET A 438 26.34 -4.17 21.86
CA MET A 438 25.07 -4.71 22.36
C MET A 438 23.86 -3.93 21.82
N ARG A 439 23.28 -4.35 20.69
CA ARG A 439 22.23 -3.61 19.95
C ARG A 439 20.80 -4.02 20.35
N ARG A 440 20.53 -4.00 21.65
CA ARG A 440 19.25 -4.50 22.21
C ARG A 440 18.04 -3.73 21.69
N LYS A 441 17.02 -4.46 21.23
CA LYS A 441 15.84 -3.95 20.53
C LYS A 441 14.63 -3.83 21.47
N TYR A 442 14.00 -2.65 21.49
CA TYR A 442 12.85 -2.30 22.31
C TYR A 442 11.68 -1.77 21.47
N ARG A 443 10.46 -1.78 22.02
CA ARG A 443 9.26 -1.16 21.40
C ARG A 443 8.79 0.03 22.22
N ILE A 444 8.57 1.16 21.56
CA ILE A 444 8.16 2.42 22.19
C ILE A 444 6.68 2.35 22.60
N SER A 445 6.40 2.51 23.89
CA SER A 445 5.05 2.64 24.44
C SER A 445 4.58 4.09 24.50
N GLY A 446 5.50 5.04 24.74
CA GLY A 446 5.21 6.47 24.87
C GLY A 446 6.46 7.36 24.98
N LEU A 447 6.25 8.58 25.45
CA LEU A 447 7.28 9.57 25.82
C LEU A 447 7.05 10.01 27.26
N THR A 448 8.10 10.43 27.96
CA THR A 448 8.01 10.92 29.35
C THR A 448 7.39 12.31 29.45
N SER A 449 6.73 12.58 30.59
CA SER A 449 6.16 13.88 30.93
C SER A 449 7.21 14.90 31.40
N GLN A 450 8.30 14.43 32.01
CA GLN A 450 9.46 15.23 32.40
C GLN A 450 10.54 15.25 31.30
N THR A 451 11.45 16.23 31.38
CA THR A 451 12.68 16.27 30.57
C THR A 451 13.66 15.19 31.02
N THR A 452 14.61 14.81 30.17
CA THR A 452 15.66 13.82 30.52
C THR A 452 16.56 14.32 31.67
N ARG A 453 16.69 15.64 31.87
CA ARG A 453 17.42 16.26 32.98
C ARG A 453 16.78 15.97 34.35
N GLU A 454 15.45 16.06 34.43
CA GLU A 454 14.69 16.02 35.68
C GLU A 454 14.13 14.61 35.99
N LEU A 455 14.11 13.74 34.98
CA LEU A 455 13.57 12.39 35.07
C LEU A 455 14.43 11.50 35.98
N THR A 456 13.81 11.01 37.05
CA THR A 456 14.38 10.01 37.96
C THR A 456 13.72 8.65 37.79
N PHE A 457 14.42 7.58 38.19
CA PHE A 457 13.90 6.22 38.20
C PHE A 457 14.56 5.37 39.29
N PRO A 458 13.90 4.32 39.81
CA PRO A 458 14.51 3.38 40.75
C PRO A 458 15.50 2.48 40.01
N VAL A 459 16.76 2.49 40.46
CA VAL A 459 17.86 1.71 39.85
C VAL A 459 17.84 0.26 40.31
N ASP A 460 17.38 0.02 41.54
CA ASP A 460 17.34 -1.28 42.22
C ASP A 460 15.92 -1.61 42.73
N GLU A 461 15.79 -2.70 43.47
CA GLU A 461 14.53 -3.10 44.12
C GLU A 461 14.41 -2.56 45.56
N GLY A 462 15.45 -1.89 46.07
CA GLY A 462 15.42 -1.13 47.32
C GLY A 462 14.79 0.26 47.17
N GLY A 463 14.57 0.71 45.93
CA GLY A 463 13.94 1.98 45.61
C GLY A 463 14.91 3.16 45.46
N THR A 464 16.21 2.90 45.28
CA THR A 464 17.23 3.94 45.09
C THR A 464 16.96 4.73 43.82
N MET A 465 16.41 5.94 43.97
CA MET A 465 16.08 6.84 42.86
C MET A 465 17.33 7.56 42.34
N LYS A 466 17.54 7.54 41.02
CA LYS A 466 18.66 8.25 40.35
C LYS A 466 18.18 9.01 39.12
N TYR A 467 18.85 10.11 38.78
CA TYR A 467 18.55 10.85 37.54
C TYR A 467 19.04 10.07 36.32
N VAL A 468 18.30 10.12 35.22
CA VAL A 468 18.68 9.44 33.96
C VAL A 468 20.02 9.98 33.42
N VAL A 469 20.30 11.28 33.57
CA VAL A 469 21.59 11.87 33.17
C VAL A 469 22.78 11.30 33.94
N GLU A 470 22.69 11.21 35.27
CA GLU A 470 23.74 10.66 36.14
C GLU A 470 23.97 9.17 35.85
N TYR A 471 22.88 8.40 35.76
CA TYR A 471 22.95 6.97 35.48
C TYR A 471 23.64 6.68 34.14
N PHE A 472 23.36 7.46 33.08
CA PHE A 472 23.99 7.27 31.78
C PHE A 472 25.47 7.69 31.77
N GLN A 473 25.82 8.76 32.49
CA GLN A 473 27.20 9.21 32.64
C GLN A 473 28.04 8.21 33.43
N GLU A 474 27.56 7.71 34.57
CA GLU A 474 28.31 6.77 35.42
C GLU A 474 28.36 5.35 34.86
N THR A 475 27.24 4.83 34.32
CA THR A 475 27.15 3.41 33.90
C THR A 475 27.77 3.16 32.53
N TYR A 476 27.80 4.18 31.65
CA TYR A 476 28.23 4.02 30.25
C TYR A 476 29.23 5.09 29.77
N GLY A 477 29.62 6.05 30.62
CA GLY A 477 30.42 7.20 30.19
C GLY A 477 29.69 8.16 29.24
N PHE A 478 28.36 8.05 29.09
CA PHE A 478 27.61 8.74 28.05
C PHE A 478 27.02 10.07 28.54
N VAL A 479 27.59 11.18 28.08
CA VAL A 479 27.09 12.54 28.39
C VAL A 479 25.97 12.92 27.43
N ILE A 480 24.73 12.87 27.92
CA ILE A 480 23.50 13.25 27.18
C ILE A 480 23.53 14.75 26.88
N GLN A 481 23.39 15.14 25.61
CA GLN A 481 23.43 16.54 25.19
C GLN A 481 22.04 17.20 25.23
N HIS A 482 21.00 16.48 24.80
CA HIS A 482 19.63 16.99 24.62
C HIS A 482 18.80 16.78 25.89
N THR A 483 19.37 17.14 27.05
CA THR A 483 18.77 16.90 28.37
C THR A 483 17.36 17.52 28.54
N GLN A 484 17.04 18.56 27.77
CA GLN A 484 15.73 19.22 27.72
C GLN A 484 14.66 18.47 26.92
N TRP A 485 15.02 17.41 26.18
CA TRP A 485 14.07 16.57 25.46
C TRP A 485 13.58 15.41 26.37
N PRO A 486 12.36 14.89 26.18
CA PRO A 486 11.85 13.77 26.97
C PRO A 486 12.50 12.44 26.54
N CYS A 487 12.52 11.47 27.45
CA CYS A 487 12.92 10.10 27.13
C CYS A 487 11.81 9.35 26.37
N LEU A 488 12.22 8.33 25.61
CA LEU A 488 11.35 7.27 25.14
C LEU A 488 10.97 6.38 26.32
N GLN A 489 9.70 6.01 26.42
CA GLN A 489 9.22 5.00 27.35
C GLN A 489 9.13 3.66 26.62
N VAL A 490 9.74 2.61 27.17
CA VAL A 490 9.75 1.24 26.61
C VAL A 490 9.54 0.20 27.72
N GLY A 491 9.28 -1.06 27.35
CA GLY A 491 9.11 -2.16 28.31
C GLY A 491 7.67 -2.34 28.82
N ASN A 492 7.52 -2.91 30.02
CA ASN A 492 6.23 -3.12 30.68
C ASN A 492 5.69 -1.78 31.23
N GLN A 493 4.38 -1.60 31.28
CA GLN A 493 3.76 -0.43 31.92
C GLN A 493 3.99 -0.42 33.45
N GLN A 494 4.12 -1.60 34.08
CA GLN A 494 4.37 -1.73 35.54
C GLN A 494 5.83 -1.43 35.95
N ARG A 495 6.80 -1.70 35.07
CA ARG A 495 8.21 -1.32 35.23
C ARG A 495 8.71 -0.74 33.91
N PRO A 496 8.46 0.56 33.67
CA PRO A 496 8.86 1.22 32.43
C PRO A 496 10.36 1.51 32.44
N ASN A 497 11.01 1.22 31.33
CA ASN A 497 12.40 1.63 31.09
C ASN A 497 12.39 2.96 30.33
N TYR A 498 13.28 3.87 30.72
CA TYR A 498 13.47 5.16 30.05
C TYR A 498 14.74 5.16 29.22
N LEU A 499 14.64 5.58 27.96
CA LEU A 499 15.78 5.68 27.04
C LEU A 499 15.85 7.10 26.46
N PRO A 500 16.97 7.83 26.64
CA PRO A 500 17.21 9.08 25.94
C PRO A 500 17.12 8.90 24.42
N MET A 501 16.62 9.89 23.69
CA MET A 501 16.45 9.77 22.23
C MET A 501 17.79 9.64 21.48
N GLU A 502 18.86 10.24 22.00
CA GLU A 502 20.23 10.13 21.47
C GLU A 502 20.74 8.68 21.42
N VAL A 503 20.39 7.87 22.42
CA VAL A 503 20.92 6.52 22.58
C VAL A 503 20.11 5.46 21.83
N CYS A 504 19.26 5.89 20.89
CA CYS A 504 18.27 5.07 20.18
C CYS A 504 18.32 5.29 18.66
N LYS A 505 18.27 4.21 17.89
CA LYS A 505 18.12 4.20 16.43
C LYS A 505 16.88 3.40 16.04
N ILE A 506 16.14 3.83 15.02
CA ILE A 506 14.98 3.12 14.49
C ILE A 506 15.42 1.84 13.77
N VAL A 507 14.79 0.71 14.12
CA VAL A 507 15.08 -0.59 13.49
C VAL A 507 14.54 -0.59 12.06
N GLU A 508 15.33 -1.08 11.11
CA GLU A 508 14.95 -1.17 9.70
C GLU A 508 13.78 -2.15 9.45
N GLY A 509 13.15 -2.07 8.27
CA GLY A 509 12.08 -3.01 7.87
C GLY A 509 10.74 -2.80 8.57
N GLN A 510 10.48 -1.59 9.08
CA GLN A 510 9.22 -1.25 9.73
C GLN A 510 8.27 -0.53 8.78
N ARG A 511 7.30 -1.27 8.22
CA ARG A 511 6.28 -0.74 7.31
C ARG A 511 5.42 0.33 7.99
N TYR A 512 5.36 1.52 7.41
CA TYR A 512 4.42 2.54 7.84
C TYR A 512 3.00 2.14 7.43
N SER A 513 2.11 2.03 8.42
CA SER A 513 0.74 1.48 8.25
C SER A 513 -0.36 2.48 8.65
N LYS A 514 -0.02 3.76 8.80
CA LYS A 514 -0.97 4.87 9.00
C LYS A 514 -1.19 5.55 7.64
N ARG A 515 -2.30 6.28 7.46
CA ARG A 515 -2.53 7.07 6.23
C ARG A 515 -1.40 8.10 6.03
N LEU A 516 -0.89 8.19 4.80
CA LEU A 516 0.10 9.17 4.38
C LEU A 516 -0.57 10.54 4.15
N ASN A 517 0.19 11.62 4.33
CA ASN A 517 -0.25 12.97 3.96
C ASN A 517 -0.17 13.17 2.43
N GLU A 518 -0.82 14.21 1.89
CA GLU A 518 -0.91 14.44 0.44
C GLU A 518 0.45 14.64 -0.25
N ARG A 519 1.44 15.19 0.46
CA ARG A 519 2.81 15.36 -0.05
C ARG A 519 3.52 14.01 -0.14
N GLN A 520 3.38 13.16 0.88
CA GLN A 520 3.88 11.78 0.90
C GLN A 520 3.20 10.90 -0.16
N ILE A 521 1.88 11.04 -0.35
CA ILE A 521 1.13 10.35 -1.43
C ILE A 521 1.65 10.81 -2.80
N THR A 522 1.81 12.12 -3.01
CA THR A 522 2.33 12.68 -4.27
C THR A 522 3.76 12.21 -4.54
N ALA A 523 4.62 12.13 -3.52
CA ALA A 523 5.97 11.60 -3.64
C ALA A 523 5.96 10.10 -4.02
N LEU A 524 5.13 9.29 -3.36
CA LEU A 524 4.99 7.86 -3.66
C LEU A 524 4.43 7.62 -5.08
N LEU A 525 3.46 8.43 -5.52
CA LEU A 525 2.92 8.38 -6.89
C LEU A 525 3.99 8.72 -7.93
N LYS A 526 4.79 9.77 -7.73
CA LYS A 526 5.92 10.11 -8.61
C LYS A 526 6.94 8.98 -8.78
N VAL A 527 7.11 8.12 -7.76
CA VAL A 527 8.01 6.95 -7.78
C VAL A 527 7.34 5.70 -8.38
N THR A 528 6.01 5.58 -8.34
CA THR A 528 5.27 4.39 -8.80
C THR A 528 4.66 4.52 -10.19
N CYS A 529 4.51 5.74 -10.72
CA CYS A 529 4.01 6.02 -12.07
C CYS A 529 5.07 5.71 -13.16
N GLN A 530 5.33 4.43 -13.41
CA GLN A 530 6.23 3.93 -14.45
C GLN A 530 5.52 3.69 -15.78
N ARG A 531 6.25 3.76 -16.90
CA ARG A 531 5.70 3.39 -18.23
C ARG A 531 5.60 1.86 -18.37
N PRO A 532 4.68 1.32 -19.21
CA PRO A 532 4.46 -0.13 -19.31
C PRO A 532 5.72 -0.95 -19.65
N TYR A 533 6.60 -0.48 -20.54
CA TYR A 533 7.86 -1.18 -20.86
C TYR A 533 8.86 -1.22 -19.71
N GLU A 534 8.83 -0.20 -18.83
CA GLU A 534 9.68 -0.11 -17.64
C GLU A 534 9.18 -1.09 -16.58
N ARG A 535 7.86 -1.15 -16.38
CA ARG A 535 7.22 -2.14 -15.52
C ARG A 535 7.48 -3.57 -16.04
N GLU A 536 7.39 -3.81 -17.35
CA GLU A 536 7.69 -5.13 -17.95
C GLU A 536 9.14 -5.57 -17.65
N ARG A 537 10.12 -4.70 -17.94
CA ARG A 537 11.54 -4.96 -17.66
C ARG A 537 11.80 -5.22 -16.19
N ASP A 538 11.21 -4.42 -15.31
CA ASP A 538 11.46 -4.50 -13.87
C ASP A 538 10.80 -5.76 -13.24
N ILE A 539 9.68 -6.25 -13.79
CA ILE A 539 9.09 -7.56 -13.46
C ILE A 539 10.03 -8.69 -13.90
N LEU A 540 10.51 -8.66 -15.14
CA LEU A 540 11.47 -9.66 -15.66
C LEU A 540 12.74 -9.71 -14.81
N GLN A 541 13.33 -8.54 -14.51
CA GLN A 541 14.50 -8.43 -13.63
C GLN A 541 14.24 -9.03 -12.24
N THR A 542 13.03 -8.86 -11.70
CA THR A 542 12.64 -9.45 -10.41
C THR A 542 12.58 -10.98 -10.48
N VAL A 543 12.03 -11.56 -11.56
CA VAL A 543 11.99 -13.01 -11.75
C VAL A 543 13.39 -13.61 -11.89
N HIS A 544 14.25 -13.01 -12.73
CA HIS A 544 15.65 -13.44 -12.85
C HIS A 544 16.42 -13.28 -11.51
N HIS A 545 16.21 -12.20 -10.75
CA HIS A 545 16.88 -11.99 -9.46
C HIS A 545 16.44 -12.99 -8.37
N ASN A 546 15.19 -13.46 -8.41
CA ASN A 546 14.71 -14.48 -7.46
C ASN A 546 15.34 -15.86 -7.73
N VAL A 547 15.72 -16.15 -8.99
CA VAL A 547 16.29 -17.43 -9.46
C VAL A 547 15.44 -18.63 -9.03
N TYR A 548 14.15 -18.63 -9.40
CA TYR A 548 13.21 -19.71 -9.01
C TYR A 548 13.64 -21.11 -9.47
N ALA A 549 14.42 -21.21 -10.55
CA ALA A 549 15.01 -22.48 -11.01
C ALA A 549 16.08 -23.04 -10.04
N GLU A 550 16.65 -22.20 -9.17
CA GLU A 550 17.62 -22.62 -8.16
C GLU A 550 17.04 -22.83 -6.75
N ASP A 551 15.87 -22.28 -6.46
CA ASP A 551 15.18 -22.34 -5.16
C ASP A 551 15.10 -23.79 -4.63
N PRO A 552 15.68 -24.08 -3.44
CA PRO A 552 15.71 -25.43 -2.91
C PRO A 552 14.31 -25.95 -2.54
N TYR A 553 13.34 -25.09 -2.21
CA TYR A 553 11.96 -25.48 -1.95
C TYR A 553 11.20 -25.76 -3.25
N ALA A 554 11.41 -24.96 -4.30
CA ALA A 554 10.84 -25.26 -5.62
C ALA A 554 11.37 -26.59 -6.18
N LYS A 555 12.69 -26.83 -6.08
CA LYS A 555 13.34 -28.10 -6.44
C LYS A 555 12.83 -29.29 -5.63
N GLU A 556 12.73 -29.15 -4.31
CA GLU A 556 12.21 -30.21 -3.43
C GLU A 556 10.79 -30.60 -3.83
N PHE A 557 9.91 -29.62 -4.09
CA PHE A 557 8.53 -29.88 -4.46
C PHE A 557 8.36 -30.25 -5.94
N GLY A 558 9.36 -30.04 -6.79
CA GLY A 558 9.32 -30.34 -8.23
C GLY A 558 8.64 -29.28 -9.08
N ILE A 559 8.49 -28.06 -8.56
CA ILE A 559 7.86 -26.93 -9.26
C ILE A 559 8.90 -26.28 -10.19
N LYS A 560 8.59 -26.15 -11.48
CA LYS A 560 9.39 -25.36 -12.43
C LYS A 560 8.63 -24.10 -12.84
N ILE A 561 9.32 -22.96 -12.90
CA ILE A 561 8.76 -21.66 -13.28
C ILE A 561 9.46 -21.17 -14.57
N SER A 562 8.67 -20.80 -15.58
CA SER A 562 9.15 -20.13 -16.79
C SER A 562 9.68 -18.73 -16.47
N GLU A 563 10.84 -18.34 -17.02
CA GLU A 563 11.31 -16.95 -16.95
C GLU A 563 10.66 -16.04 -18.00
N LYS A 564 9.90 -16.60 -18.94
CA LYS A 564 9.18 -15.86 -19.99
C LYS A 564 7.77 -15.52 -19.54
N LEU A 565 7.40 -14.25 -19.75
CA LEU A 565 6.03 -13.73 -19.65
C LEU A 565 5.08 -14.50 -20.57
N ALA A 566 3.90 -14.84 -20.09
CA ALA A 566 2.86 -15.48 -20.88
C ALA A 566 2.37 -14.56 -22.01
N GLN A 567 2.39 -15.06 -23.24
CA GLN A 567 1.82 -14.39 -24.41
C GLN A 567 0.38 -14.88 -24.61
N VAL A 568 -0.55 -13.96 -24.81
CA VAL A 568 -1.99 -14.24 -24.90
C VAL A 568 -2.55 -13.60 -26.15
N GLU A 569 -3.31 -14.36 -26.95
CA GLU A 569 -4.12 -13.80 -28.03
C GLU A 569 -5.29 -13.01 -27.40
N ALA A 570 -5.29 -11.70 -27.60
CA ALA A 570 -6.33 -10.78 -27.17
C ALA A 570 -7.02 -10.14 -28.37
N ARG A 571 -8.07 -9.35 -28.13
CA ARG A 571 -8.82 -8.66 -29.18
C ARG A 571 -9.10 -7.22 -28.78
N ILE A 572 -8.82 -6.29 -29.69
CA ILE A 572 -9.25 -4.88 -29.58
C ILE A 572 -10.68 -4.83 -30.11
N LEU A 573 -11.65 -4.64 -29.22
CA LEU A 573 -13.05 -4.46 -29.61
C LEU A 573 -13.21 -3.13 -30.39
N PRO A 574 -14.11 -3.07 -31.39
CA PRO A 574 -14.43 -1.80 -32.04
C PRO A 574 -15.06 -0.85 -31.03
N ALA A 575 -14.71 0.43 -31.11
CA ALA A 575 -15.38 1.46 -30.32
C ALA A 575 -16.85 1.60 -30.76
N PRO A 576 -17.80 1.81 -29.84
CA PRO A 576 -19.18 2.12 -30.22
C PRO A 576 -19.25 3.53 -30.84
N TRP A 577 -20.15 3.72 -31.79
CA TRP A 577 -20.52 5.07 -32.23
C TRP A 577 -21.32 5.77 -31.14
N LEU A 578 -20.94 6.99 -30.80
CA LEU A 578 -21.63 7.86 -29.85
C LEU A 578 -22.50 8.84 -30.63
N LYS A 579 -23.82 8.67 -30.58
CA LYS A 579 -24.77 9.63 -31.16
C LYS A 579 -24.99 10.84 -30.23
N TYR A 580 -25.07 12.00 -30.85
CA TYR A 580 -25.34 13.32 -30.30
C TYR A 580 -26.61 13.92 -30.93
N HIS A 581 -27.04 15.10 -30.48
CA HIS A 581 -28.25 15.73 -31.00
C HIS A 581 -28.09 16.19 -32.46
N ASP A 582 -29.13 15.97 -33.26
CA ASP A 582 -29.12 16.22 -34.71
C ASP A 582 -29.00 17.71 -35.11
N SER A 583 -29.00 18.65 -34.16
CA SER A 583 -28.69 20.08 -34.36
C SER A 583 -27.23 20.46 -34.02
N GLY A 584 -26.39 19.50 -33.63
CA GLY A 584 -24.93 19.69 -33.61
C GLY A 584 -24.34 19.75 -35.03
N ARG A 585 -23.14 20.34 -35.16
CA ARG A 585 -22.36 20.27 -36.41
C ARG A 585 -21.82 18.85 -36.65
N GLU A 586 -21.42 18.19 -35.56
CA GLU A 586 -21.09 16.77 -35.52
C GLU A 586 -22.22 16.04 -34.76
N LYS A 587 -22.84 15.05 -35.42
CA LYS A 587 -24.00 14.29 -34.91
C LYS A 587 -23.64 12.93 -34.36
N ASP A 588 -22.56 12.33 -34.86
CA ASP A 588 -22.07 11.02 -34.46
C ASP A 588 -20.54 11.09 -34.30
N CYS A 589 -19.99 10.35 -33.33
CA CYS A 589 -18.56 10.34 -33.05
C CYS A 589 -18.08 8.91 -32.78
N LEU A 590 -16.96 8.52 -33.40
CA LEU A 590 -16.30 7.24 -33.13
C LEU A 590 -15.06 7.49 -32.23
N PRO A 591 -15.07 7.08 -30.96
CA PRO A 591 -13.96 7.31 -30.04
C PRO A 591 -12.65 6.69 -30.52
N GLN A 592 -11.56 7.45 -30.43
CA GLN A 592 -10.23 7.03 -30.85
C GLN A 592 -9.36 6.76 -29.62
N VAL A 593 -8.77 5.57 -29.53
CA VAL A 593 -7.94 5.14 -28.37
C VAL A 593 -8.67 5.31 -27.02
N GLY A 594 -10.00 5.13 -27.02
CA GLY A 594 -10.85 5.32 -25.83
C GLY A 594 -11.19 6.78 -25.49
N GLN A 595 -10.83 7.74 -26.35
CA GLN A 595 -11.05 9.17 -26.14
C GLN A 595 -12.01 9.78 -27.17
N TRP A 596 -12.78 10.77 -26.74
CA TRP A 596 -13.61 11.63 -27.57
C TRP A 596 -13.78 12.99 -26.88
N ASN A 597 -14.38 13.98 -27.55
CA ASN A 597 -14.66 15.29 -26.97
C ASN A 597 -15.99 15.86 -27.46
N MET A 598 -16.49 16.89 -26.77
CA MET A 598 -17.76 17.57 -27.06
C MET A 598 -17.68 18.66 -28.15
N MET A 599 -16.50 18.92 -28.75
CA MET A 599 -16.35 19.98 -29.75
C MET A 599 -17.31 19.74 -30.92
N ASN A 600 -17.94 20.81 -31.44
CA ASN A 600 -18.94 20.79 -32.53
C ASN A 600 -20.23 19.97 -32.25
N LYS A 601 -20.37 19.31 -31.09
CA LYS A 601 -21.48 18.40 -30.76
C LYS A 601 -22.47 19.07 -29.82
N ARG A 602 -23.70 18.53 -29.76
CA ARG A 602 -24.74 18.95 -28.81
C ARG A 602 -25.30 17.77 -28.04
N MET A 603 -25.54 17.96 -26.74
CA MET A 603 -26.11 16.94 -25.85
C MET A 603 -27.46 16.46 -26.39
N VAL A 604 -27.68 15.13 -26.44
CA VAL A 604 -28.92 14.52 -26.97
C VAL A 604 -30.17 15.12 -26.30
N ASN A 605 -30.17 15.13 -24.97
CA ASN A 605 -31.17 15.81 -24.15
C ASN A 605 -30.44 16.87 -23.29
N GLY A 606 -30.23 18.06 -23.83
CA GLY A 606 -29.65 19.18 -23.08
C GLY A 606 -30.60 19.65 -21.97
N GLY A 607 -30.09 19.79 -20.75
CA GLY A 607 -30.87 20.30 -19.62
C GLY A 607 -31.19 21.79 -19.73
N THR A 608 -32.25 22.23 -19.04
CA THR A 608 -32.65 23.63 -18.92
C THR A 608 -32.24 24.18 -17.55
N ILE A 609 -31.65 25.37 -17.50
CA ILE A 609 -31.24 26.07 -16.27
C ILE A 609 -31.63 27.55 -16.41
N ASN A 610 -32.78 27.91 -15.85
CA ASN A 610 -33.31 29.27 -15.88
C ASN A 610 -32.84 30.08 -14.66
N ASN A 611 -32.95 29.49 -13.48
CA ASN A 611 -32.76 30.15 -12.20
C ASN A 611 -31.46 29.62 -11.58
N TRP A 612 -30.36 30.38 -11.67
CA TRP A 612 -29.09 29.98 -11.06
C TRP A 612 -28.36 31.15 -10.41
N ILE A 613 -27.48 30.85 -9.46
CA ILE A 613 -26.60 31.82 -8.79
C ILE A 613 -25.19 31.25 -8.59
N CYS A 614 -24.21 32.13 -8.37
CA CYS A 614 -22.85 31.74 -8.01
C CYS A 614 -22.37 32.45 -6.72
N ILE A 615 -21.68 31.71 -5.86
CA ILE A 615 -21.06 32.22 -4.63
C ILE A 615 -19.56 31.88 -4.65
N ASN A 616 -18.70 32.85 -4.33
CA ASN A 616 -17.25 32.67 -4.31
C ASN A 616 -16.70 32.61 -2.89
N PHE A 617 -16.15 31.48 -2.45
CA PHE A 617 -15.40 31.38 -1.19
C PHE A 617 -13.87 31.41 -1.38
N ALA A 618 -13.38 31.43 -2.63
CA ALA A 618 -11.96 31.49 -2.94
C ALA A 618 -11.45 32.94 -2.85
N ARG A 619 -10.79 33.29 -1.73
CA ARG A 619 -10.26 34.65 -1.47
C ARG A 619 -9.20 35.13 -2.49
N ASN A 620 -8.65 34.22 -3.30
CA ASN A 620 -7.71 34.48 -4.39
C ASN A 620 -8.39 34.70 -5.75
N VAL A 621 -9.70 34.48 -5.87
CA VAL A 621 -10.49 34.72 -7.09
C VAL A 621 -11.21 36.06 -6.94
N GLN A 622 -11.02 36.96 -7.91
CA GLN A 622 -11.69 38.27 -7.93
C GLN A 622 -13.12 38.16 -8.48
N ASP A 623 -14.03 39.05 -8.03
CA ASP A 623 -15.43 39.09 -8.51
C ASP A 623 -15.56 39.42 -10.02
N SER A 624 -14.51 39.99 -10.64
CA SER A 624 -14.36 40.12 -12.09
C SER A 624 -14.19 38.74 -12.75
N MET A 625 -13.17 37.99 -12.32
CA MET A 625 -12.84 36.65 -12.80
C MET A 625 -14.00 35.66 -12.58
N ALA A 626 -14.64 35.72 -11.41
CA ALA A 626 -15.78 34.87 -11.09
C ALA A 626 -16.98 35.13 -12.03
N ARG A 627 -17.24 36.38 -12.41
CA ARG A 627 -18.27 36.73 -13.41
C ARG A 627 -17.89 36.28 -14.82
N THR A 628 -16.64 36.48 -15.23
CA THR A 628 -16.16 36.00 -16.55
C THR A 628 -16.33 34.49 -16.67
N PHE A 629 -15.87 33.72 -15.66
CA PHE A 629 -16.06 32.27 -15.59
C PHE A 629 -17.55 31.87 -15.66
N CYS A 630 -18.43 32.57 -14.92
CA CYS A 630 -19.87 32.32 -14.94
C CYS A 630 -20.47 32.50 -16.34
N HIS A 631 -20.11 33.58 -17.03
CA HIS A 631 -20.59 33.86 -18.39
C HIS A 631 -20.04 32.85 -19.41
N GLU A 632 -18.73 32.60 -19.40
CA GLU A 632 -18.09 31.61 -20.29
C GLU A 632 -18.68 30.20 -20.12
N LEU A 633 -18.93 29.78 -18.88
CA LEU A 633 -19.58 28.51 -18.58
C LEU A 633 -21.00 28.44 -19.16
N ALA A 634 -21.81 29.50 -18.99
CA ALA A 634 -23.16 29.55 -19.55
C ALA A 634 -23.14 29.50 -21.10
N GLN A 635 -22.24 30.25 -21.75
CA GLN A 635 -22.06 30.20 -23.20
C GLN A 635 -21.61 28.82 -23.70
N MET A 636 -20.74 28.13 -22.95
CA MET A 636 -20.33 26.76 -23.27
C MET A 636 -21.47 25.75 -23.12
N CYS A 637 -22.34 25.90 -22.11
CA CYS A 637 -23.55 25.09 -21.96
C CYS A 637 -24.53 25.31 -23.14
N ILE A 638 -24.80 26.56 -23.51
CA ILE A 638 -25.66 26.93 -24.66
C ILE A 638 -25.10 26.39 -25.98
N THR A 639 -23.79 26.53 -26.18
CA THR A 639 -23.09 25.98 -27.36
C THR A 639 -23.24 24.46 -27.41
N SER A 640 -23.07 23.79 -26.26
CA SER A 640 -23.24 22.34 -26.07
C SER A 640 -24.70 21.86 -26.13
N GLY A 641 -25.67 22.74 -26.36
CA GLY A 641 -27.08 22.38 -26.57
C GLY A 641 -27.95 22.34 -25.32
N MET A 642 -27.49 22.87 -24.19
CA MET A 642 -28.34 23.11 -23.01
C MET A 642 -29.08 24.44 -23.14
N ALA A 643 -30.24 24.57 -22.49
CA ALA A 643 -31.01 25.82 -22.42
C ALA A 643 -30.70 26.56 -21.11
N VAL A 644 -29.60 27.32 -21.09
CA VAL A 644 -29.12 28.03 -19.89
C VAL A 644 -29.31 29.54 -20.05
N ASN A 645 -29.83 30.22 -19.02
CA ASN A 645 -29.84 31.67 -18.98
C ASN A 645 -28.40 32.22 -18.87
N PRO A 646 -27.93 33.12 -19.76
CA PRO A 646 -26.52 33.55 -19.79
C PRO A 646 -26.00 34.21 -18.51
N GLU A 647 -26.88 34.89 -17.77
CA GLU A 647 -26.56 35.63 -16.55
C GLU A 647 -27.29 35.02 -15.33
N PRO A 648 -26.68 35.05 -14.13
CA PRO A 648 -27.30 34.55 -12.91
C PRO A 648 -28.41 35.48 -12.39
N LEU A 649 -29.37 34.91 -11.65
CA LEU A 649 -30.54 35.58 -11.06
C LEU A 649 -30.17 36.70 -10.06
N LEU A 650 -28.99 36.57 -9.44
CA LEU A 650 -28.35 37.55 -8.56
C LEU A 650 -26.88 37.70 -8.97
N PRO A 651 -26.28 38.90 -8.82
CA PRO A 651 -24.84 39.08 -9.00
C PRO A 651 -24.02 38.08 -8.18
N VAL A 652 -22.91 37.62 -8.76
CA VAL A 652 -21.92 36.79 -8.05
C VAL A 652 -21.36 37.58 -6.87
N VAL A 653 -21.28 36.95 -5.68
CA VAL A 653 -20.72 37.60 -4.49
C VAL A 653 -19.73 36.70 -3.76
N SER A 654 -18.62 37.30 -3.34
CA SER A 654 -17.62 36.66 -2.49
C SER A 654 -18.05 36.56 -1.03
N GLY A 655 -18.01 35.35 -0.48
CA GLY A 655 -18.29 35.01 0.91
C GLY A 655 -17.03 34.58 1.68
N ARG A 656 -17.07 34.65 3.00
CA ARG A 656 -15.97 34.18 3.85
C ARG A 656 -16.09 32.65 4.09
N PRO A 657 -15.02 31.85 3.91
CA PRO A 657 -15.02 30.41 4.22
C PRO A 657 -15.41 30.08 5.67
N ASP A 658 -15.11 30.98 6.60
CA ASP A 658 -15.51 30.93 8.01
C ASP A 658 -17.02 31.17 8.26
N GLN A 659 -17.81 31.49 7.22
CA GLN A 659 -19.22 31.88 7.34
C GLN A 659 -20.13 31.23 6.28
N VAL A 660 -19.73 30.08 5.70
CA VAL A 660 -20.44 29.38 4.61
C VAL A 660 -21.96 29.27 4.88
N GLU A 661 -22.36 28.71 6.03
CA GLU A 661 -23.78 28.51 6.36
C GLU A 661 -24.59 29.82 6.34
N ARG A 662 -24.03 30.91 6.89
CA ARG A 662 -24.67 32.23 6.91
C ARG A 662 -24.79 32.81 5.50
N VAL A 663 -23.75 32.68 4.68
CA VAL A 663 -23.73 33.17 3.30
C VAL A 663 -24.73 32.39 2.44
N LEU A 664 -24.78 31.06 2.59
CA LEU A 664 -25.75 30.19 1.91
C LEU A 664 -27.19 30.52 2.31
N LYS A 665 -27.49 30.58 3.61
CA LYS A 665 -28.85 30.91 4.11
C LYS A 665 -29.30 32.29 3.66
N SER A 666 -28.42 33.31 3.70
CA SER A 666 -28.73 34.64 3.18
C SER A 666 -29.02 34.60 1.68
N ARG A 667 -28.12 34.02 0.87
CA ARG A 667 -28.29 33.98 -0.60
C ARG A 667 -29.49 33.17 -1.05
N PHE A 668 -29.80 32.07 -0.37
CA PHE A 668 -31.00 31.30 -0.63
C PHE A 668 -32.27 32.12 -0.32
N HIS A 669 -32.29 32.86 0.79
CA HIS A 669 -33.40 33.77 1.11
C HIS A 669 -33.55 34.90 0.07
N ASP A 670 -32.45 35.52 -0.37
CA ASP A 670 -32.46 36.54 -1.43
C ASP A 670 -33.02 36.01 -2.76
N VAL A 671 -32.64 34.78 -3.14
CA VAL A 671 -33.14 34.06 -4.32
C VAL A 671 -34.63 33.76 -4.19
N MET A 672 -35.03 33.09 -3.12
CA MET A 672 -36.41 32.62 -2.96
C MET A 672 -37.39 33.78 -2.79
N THR A 673 -36.95 34.94 -2.29
CA THR A 673 -37.76 36.16 -2.28
C THR A 673 -38.10 36.65 -3.70
N LYS A 674 -37.24 36.43 -4.70
CA LYS A 674 -37.56 36.71 -6.11
C LYS A 674 -38.40 35.61 -6.78
N LEU A 675 -38.20 34.34 -6.39
CA LEU A 675 -38.78 33.19 -7.11
C LEU A 675 -40.14 32.72 -6.57
N HIS A 676 -40.39 32.78 -5.25
CA HIS A 676 -41.69 32.42 -4.67
C HIS A 676 -42.89 33.14 -5.30
N PRO A 677 -42.86 34.47 -5.58
CA PRO A 677 -43.98 35.17 -6.23
C PRO A 677 -44.33 34.64 -7.63
N HIS A 678 -43.44 33.86 -8.24
CA HIS A 678 -43.59 33.29 -9.58
C HIS A 678 -43.80 31.77 -9.56
N GLY A 679 -43.90 31.14 -8.38
CA GLY A 679 -44.00 29.68 -8.24
C GLY A 679 -42.78 28.92 -8.79
N LYS A 680 -41.57 29.49 -8.64
CA LYS A 680 -40.32 28.94 -9.16
C LYS A 680 -39.33 28.60 -8.04
N ASP A 681 -38.43 27.66 -8.34
CA ASP A 681 -37.30 27.25 -7.50
C ASP A 681 -35.95 27.55 -8.17
N LEU A 682 -34.86 27.40 -7.41
CA LEU A 682 -33.48 27.54 -7.89
C LEU A 682 -33.02 26.23 -8.57
N ASP A 683 -32.69 26.30 -9.87
CA ASP A 683 -32.25 25.15 -10.67
C ASP A 683 -30.79 24.76 -10.36
N LEU A 684 -29.92 25.73 -10.08
CA LEU A 684 -28.48 25.49 -9.82
C LEU A 684 -27.84 26.53 -8.88
N LEU A 685 -27.02 26.05 -7.94
CA LEU A 685 -26.05 26.85 -7.18
C LEU A 685 -24.63 26.46 -7.61
N ILE A 686 -23.87 27.44 -8.11
CA ILE A 686 -22.43 27.31 -8.40
C ILE A 686 -21.64 27.82 -7.19
N VAL A 687 -20.60 27.09 -6.77
CA VAL A 687 -19.75 27.46 -5.64
C VAL A 687 -18.28 27.39 -6.05
N ILE A 688 -17.59 28.53 -6.02
CA ILE A 688 -16.14 28.60 -6.25
C ILE A 688 -15.45 28.41 -4.90
N LEU A 689 -14.53 27.44 -4.81
CA LEU A 689 -13.85 27.03 -3.57
C LEU A 689 -12.33 27.24 -3.68
N PRO A 690 -11.63 27.53 -2.56
CA PRO A 690 -10.16 27.55 -2.51
C PRO A 690 -9.59 26.12 -2.65
N ASP A 691 -8.30 25.98 -2.94
CA ASP A 691 -7.67 24.67 -3.14
C ASP A 691 -7.79 23.75 -1.91
N ASN A 692 -7.60 24.30 -0.71
CA ASN A 692 -7.81 23.59 0.56
C ASN A 692 -9.24 23.79 1.06
N ASN A 693 -10.17 23.02 0.50
CA ASN A 693 -11.61 23.13 0.76
C ASN A 693 -12.24 21.96 1.52
N GLY A 694 -11.45 21.08 2.15
CA GLY A 694 -11.98 19.86 2.81
C GLY A 694 -13.09 20.12 3.84
N SER A 695 -13.01 21.23 4.58
CA SER A 695 -14.02 21.68 5.55
C SER A 695 -15.13 22.57 4.96
N LEU A 696 -15.17 22.73 3.64
CA LEU A 696 -16.17 23.50 2.89
C LEU A 696 -17.00 22.57 2.01
N TYR A 697 -16.32 21.66 1.27
CA TYR A 697 -16.94 20.65 0.41
C TYR A 697 -17.45 19.44 1.19
N GLY A 698 -16.74 19.02 2.25
CA GLY A 698 -17.09 17.85 3.07
C GLY A 698 -18.13 18.11 4.17
N THR A 699 -18.57 19.35 4.33
CA THR A 699 -19.50 19.75 5.41
C THR A 699 -20.93 19.42 5.01
N LYS A 700 -21.55 18.46 5.71
CA LYS A 700 -23.00 18.31 5.68
C LYS A 700 -23.63 19.52 6.37
N GLY A 701 -24.37 20.33 5.61
CA GLY A 701 -25.37 21.25 6.14
C GLY A 701 -26.64 20.51 6.56
#